data_AF-A0A9P6ZRM4-F1
#
_entry.id   AF-A0A9P6ZRM4-F1
#
_cell.length_a   1.000
_cell.length_b   1.000
_cell.length_c   1.000
_cell.angle_alpha   90.00
_cell.angle_beta   90.00
_cell.angle_gamma   90.00
#
_symmetry.space_group_name_H-M   'P 1'
#
loop_
_entity.id
_entity.type
_entity.pdbx_description
1 polymer ?
#
loop_
_entity_poly.entity_id
_entity_poly.type
_entity_poly.pdbx_seq_one_letter_code
_entity_poly.pdbx_strand_id
1 'polypeptide(L)'
;MSPAGETGTLSTPPRANAPVDGASKIESTPNSRGAAVVSENIGLVGVKESAHGFNCDIEQVKECKADAMLQALLQRASCAPETKQPELLQKCLKAVLPVCNGQASTALVKSSDIQTALNEYVRPGVENNFYSPFIRATNIALACLEEIKVDGLRAPVPAVDMICQQNDMPMSQKHQTKKSIRKPDLVILPLNSACAPFQDEKGGKKGGKKSKQEDNKKDDEKDDEKDDEKDDEKRKKKRKDHMDTNATAKPKNLPWKDILACIEFKRKTPGRTKGINPPLPSYTVQDYVPTKPEYLPVDHLKDEDPAPGPSQAPVTQPASDTAVLSSGLTAAQPSKGGSSSKRKATDTLESAAKKSKKNHDDADDGADDDADDDADDDTDPKLDVTVQTGLYAAEMFASNLGVNYLLNIIVIDDVMWIWYYDRQGIIQCSGINFIQDLPRFMVLLYALQRFELPDWGRNKDFIPVQVEGKQCHEFKIKDEELGMVDLLLHTSHAERVTHYGLQGRATNVVPVTSEALAKKYGNLQDGMVAKIFWGEASRTSEPEILDKVKEIAKVHNTVKDHIPDLLWHHTFTNPTSAIREALGVPDPATGSRVLYILIFRKLEPITKLHGKELFDVWYQCILCHITLWKEGVYHRDVSPGNLMWYRRNGKLIGVLNDYDLSSLANIVGPQGNERTGTVPFMALDLLTAKAQRGEVKHLYRHDLESFMWVFAWIFLRYRQGVLLPRRLRPFDNWATSGAIVCGEKKLSFINTMTVSAPSGTDSSLWAFLVGCFLVLKKDADDRYYLSFEEPSDSGADQQSNAEELYPDAFLSKFTRSKSWLAFNKPPK
;
A
#
# COMPACT_ATOMS: atom_id res chain seq x y z
N MET A 1 22.60 -70.91 13.90
CA MET A 1 24.06 -70.69 14.02
C MET A 1 24.56 -70.19 12.68
N SER A 2 25.52 -69.26 12.64
CA SER A 2 26.23 -68.94 11.39
C SER A 2 26.99 -70.18 10.90
N PRO A 3 27.05 -70.39 9.58
CA PRO A 3 28.36 -70.31 8.91
C PRO A 3 28.29 -69.58 7.55
N ALA A 4 29.46 -69.45 6.90
CA ALA A 4 29.73 -68.60 5.73
C ALA A 4 30.14 -69.39 4.46
N GLY A 5 30.40 -68.66 3.36
CA GLY A 5 30.95 -69.11 2.07
C GLY A 5 30.32 -68.33 0.89
N GLU A 6 30.95 -67.28 0.34
CA GLU A 6 31.93 -67.30 -0.80
C GLU A 6 31.37 -67.96 -2.07
N THR A 7 31.28 -67.39 -3.29
CA THR A 7 32.04 -66.34 -4.04
C THR A 7 31.09 -65.60 -5.05
N GLY A 8 31.46 -64.60 -5.87
CA GLY A 8 32.68 -63.77 -5.95
C GLY A 8 33.17 -63.41 -7.38
N THR A 9 32.51 -62.48 -8.12
CA THR A 9 33.00 -61.95 -9.43
C THR A 9 32.78 -60.45 -9.64
N LEU A 10 33.72 -59.78 -10.33
CA LEU A 10 33.73 -58.35 -10.64
C LEU A 10 33.14 -58.03 -12.02
N SER A 11 32.49 -56.85 -12.17
CA SER A 11 32.68 -55.99 -13.35
C SER A 11 32.28 -54.52 -13.11
N THR A 12 32.90 -53.64 -13.90
CA THR A 12 32.96 -52.16 -13.89
C THR A 12 31.66 -51.33 -13.69
N PRO A 13 31.77 -50.09 -13.12
CA PRO A 13 30.65 -49.14 -13.02
C PRO A 13 30.47 -48.27 -14.30
N PRO A 14 29.24 -48.08 -14.82
CA PRO A 14 28.96 -47.11 -15.87
C PRO A 14 28.71 -45.70 -15.33
N ARG A 15 29.50 -44.75 -15.83
CA ARG A 15 29.25 -43.30 -15.96
C ARG A 15 27.83 -42.80 -15.60
N ALA A 16 27.75 -41.87 -14.66
CA ALA A 16 26.59 -40.99 -14.52
C ALA A 16 26.62 -39.90 -15.61
N ASN A 17 25.63 -39.93 -16.51
CA ASN A 17 25.20 -38.81 -17.34
C ASN A 17 23.67 -38.78 -17.26
N ALA A 18 23.10 -37.76 -16.61
CA ALA A 18 21.67 -37.48 -16.62
C ALA A 18 21.48 -35.95 -16.72
N PRO A 19 20.47 -35.45 -17.48
CA PRO A 19 20.37 -34.03 -17.79
C PRO A 19 19.84 -33.20 -16.62
N VAL A 20 20.20 -31.92 -16.64
CA VAL A 20 19.50 -30.86 -15.92
C VAL A 20 18.22 -30.56 -16.67
N ASP A 21 17.06 -30.98 -16.14
CA ASP A 21 15.89 -30.10 -15.99
C ASP A 21 14.77 -30.80 -15.21
N GLY A 22 14.11 -30.07 -14.31
CA GLY A 22 13.15 -30.66 -13.38
C GLY A 22 12.84 -29.80 -12.17
N ALA A 23 12.59 -28.50 -12.38
CA ALA A 23 12.20 -27.59 -11.31
C ALA A 23 10.86 -28.01 -10.68
N SER A 24 10.93 -28.67 -9.52
CA SER A 24 9.75 -29.08 -8.77
C SER A 24 9.01 -27.85 -8.23
N LYS A 25 7.72 -27.72 -8.62
CA LYS A 25 6.84 -26.68 -8.10
C LYS A 25 6.59 -26.89 -6.61
N ILE A 26 7.30 -26.13 -5.78
CA ILE A 26 7.05 -25.99 -4.34
C ILE A 26 6.39 -24.64 -4.11
N GLU A 27 5.06 -24.59 -4.16
CA GLU A 27 4.29 -23.42 -3.71
C GLU A 27 4.27 -23.41 -2.17
N SER A 28 5.01 -22.48 -1.55
CA SER A 28 5.15 -22.38 -0.09
C SER A 28 4.30 -21.24 0.48
N THR A 29 3.70 -21.49 1.65
CA THR A 29 2.65 -20.66 2.27
C THR A 29 3.22 -19.68 3.31
N PRO A 30 3.05 -18.35 3.13
CA PRO A 30 3.49 -17.34 4.10
C PRO A 30 2.30 -16.78 4.90
N ASN A 31 2.08 -17.23 6.15
CA ASN A 31 0.89 -16.84 6.91
C ASN A 31 1.23 -16.22 8.28
N SER A 32 1.29 -14.90 8.29
CA SER A 32 0.86 -14.04 9.39
C SER A 32 -0.02 -12.96 8.76
N ARG A 33 -1.34 -13.20 8.73
CA ARG A 33 -2.28 -12.40 7.92
C ARG A 33 -3.09 -11.46 8.81
N GLY A 34 -2.41 -10.45 9.38
CA GLY A 34 -3.09 -9.35 10.06
C GLY A 34 -4.11 -8.70 9.13
N ALA A 35 -5.27 -8.31 9.64
CA ALA A 35 -6.48 -8.30 8.81
C ALA A 35 -6.66 -7.07 7.87
N ALA A 36 -5.72 -6.13 7.87
CA ALA A 36 -5.55 -5.19 6.74
C ALA A 36 -4.90 -5.82 5.49
N VAL A 37 -4.34 -7.03 5.60
CA VAL A 37 -3.73 -7.77 4.47
C VAL A 37 -4.79 -8.49 3.63
N VAL A 38 -6.10 -8.32 3.93
CA VAL A 38 -7.20 -8.79 3.06
C VAL A 38 -7.42 -7.85 1.88
N SER A 39 -6.34 -7.58 1.17
CA SER A 39 -6.32 -7.86 -0.26
C SER A 39 -5.76 -9.29 -0.49
N GLU A 40 -6.54 -10.33 -0.19
CA GLU A 40 -6.31 -11.66 -0.80
C GLU A 40 -6.35 -11.58 -2.35
N ASN A 41 -6.74 -10.41 -2.90
CA ASN A 41 -6.85 -10.08 -4.32
C ASN A 41 -5.61 -9.44 -4.93
N ILE A 42 -4.48 -9.19 -4.22
CA ILE A 42 -3.21 -9.03 -4.96
C ILE A 42 -2.95 -10.32 -5.79
N GLY A 43 -3.48 -11.47 -5.36
CA GLY A 43 -3.55 -12.69 -6.18
C GLY A 43 -4.35 -12.59 -7.49
N LEU A 44 -5.13 -11.53 -7.72
CA LEU A 44 -6.10 -11.42 -8.83
C LEU A 44 -6.04 -10.12 -9.65
N VAL A 45 -5.62 -9.03 -9.03
CA VAL A 45 -5.75 -7.68 -9.57
C VAL A 45 -4.77 -7.42 -10.71
N GLY A 46 -5.29 -7.25 -11.92
CA GLY A 46 -4.59 -6.60 -13.03
C GLY A 46 -4.49 -5.07 -12.81
N VAL A 47 -3.81 -4.36 -13.72
CA VAL A 47 -3.55 -2.91 -13.58
C VAL A 47 -4.82 -2.09 -13.31
N LYS A 48 -5.95 -2.47 -13.94
CA LYS A 48 -7.26 -1.82 -13.80
C LYS A 48 -7.88 -1.88 -12.39
N GLU A 49 -7.88 -3.05 -11.72
CA GLU A 49 -8.52 -3.18 -10.39
C GLU A 49 -7.66 -2.58 -9.25
N SER A 50 -6.36 -2.34 -9.48
CA SER A 50 -5.49 -1.64 -8.51
C SER A 50 -5.90 -0.17 -8.37
N ALA A 51 -6.20 0.46 -9.51
CA ALA A 51 -6.39 1.90 -9.61
C ALA A 51 -7.50 2.42 -8.68
N HIS A 52 -8.57 1.66 -8.48
CA HIS A 52 -9.72 2.12 -7.68
C HIS A 52 -9.36 2.39 -6.21
N GLY A 53 -8.49 1.58 -5.60
CA GLY A 53 -8.00 1.83 -4.24
C GLY A 53 -7.08 3.05 -4.15
N PHE A 54 -6.20 3.21 -5.16
CA PHE A 54 -5.32 4.38 -5.24
C PHE A 54 -6.08 5.68 -5.55
N ASN A 55 -7.17 5.62 -6.33
CA ASN A 55 -8.03 6.78 -6.59
C ASN A 55 -8.60 7.35 -5.29
N CYS A 56 -9.18 6.50 -4.42
CA CYS A 56 -9.69 6.97 -3.12
C CYS A 56 -8.59 7.55 -2.23
N ASP A 57 -7.36 7.01 -2.27
CA ASP A 57 -6.22 7.58 -1.55
C ASP A 57 -5.80 8.96 -2.10
N ILE A 58 -5.89 9.15 -3.43
CA ILE A 58 -5.54 10.40 -4.13
C ILE A 58 -6.63 11.48 -3.98
N GLU A 59 -7.91 11.10 -3.97
CA GLU A 59 -9.04 11.99 -3.68
C GLU A 59 -8.94 12.64 -2.29
N GLN A 60 -8.14 12.07 -1.38
CA GLN A 60 -7.90 12.59 -0.02
C GLN A 60 -6.63 13.47 0.10
N VAL A 61 -5.98 13.82 -1.02
CA VAL A 61 -4.81 14.74 -1.08
C VAL A 61 -5.04 16.01 -0.26
N LYS A 62 -4.03 16.41 0.50
CA LYS A 62 -3.95 17.71 1.16
C LYS A 62 -3.06 18.66 0.36
N GLU A 63 -3.45 19.92 0.24
CA GLU A 63 -2.65 20.94 -0.43
C GLU A 63 -1.82 21.77 0.56
N CYS A 64 -0.67 22.25 0.10
CA CYS A 64 0.16 23.24 0.78
C CYS A 64 0.78 24.23 -0.22
N LYS A 65 1.33 25.35 0.26
CA LYS A 65 2.05 26.31 -0.60
C LYS A 65 3.44 25.78 -0.95
N ALA A 66 3.93 26.03 -2.17
CA ALA A 66 5.29 25.68 -2.58
C ALA A 66 6.34 26.23 -1.61
N ASP A 67 6.24 27.49 -1.20
CA ASP A 67 7.18 28.10 -0.25
C ASP A 67 7.18 27.39 1.12
N ALA A 68 6.04 26.86 1.57
CA ALA A 68 5.97 26.04 2.78
C ALA A 68 6.68 24.69 2.57
N MET A 69 6.46 24.03 1.42
CA MET A 69 7.15 22.79 1.07
C MET A 69 8.67 22.99 0.94
N LEU A 70 9.12 24.01 0.23
CA LEU A 70 10.54 24.35 0.08
C LEU A 70 11.18 24.68 1.44
N GLN A 71 10.50 25.47 2.28
CA GLN A 71 10.99 25.77 3.64
C GLN A 71 11.07 24.50 4.50
N ALA A 72 10.12 23.57 4.39
CA ALA A 72 10.16 22.27 5.10
C ALA A 72 11.28 21.35 4.59
N LEU A 73 11.56 21.33 3.28
CA LEU A 73 12.69 20.58 2.71
C LEU A 73 14.03 21.21 3.11
N LEU A 74 14.17 22.54 3.08
CA LEU A 74 15.36 23.24 3.57
C LEU A 74 15.59 23.04 5.07
N GLN A 75 14.52 23.01 5.86
CA GLN A 75 14.60 22.70 7.29
C GLN A 75 15.18 21.29 7.53
N ARG A 76 14.84 20.30 6.69
CA ARG A 76 15.47 18.96 6.73
C ARG A 76 16.95 19.03 6.34
N ALA A 77 17.30 19.70 5.23
CA ALA A 77 18.68 19.92 4.78
C ALA A 77 19.57 20.73 5.75
N SER A 78 19.02 21.26 6.85
CA SER A 78 19.76 22.01 7.85
C SER A 78 20.79 21.18 8.62
N CYS A 79 21.81 21.86 9.15
CA CYS A 79 22.69 21.32 10.19
C CYS A 79 21.99 21.15 11.55
N ALA A 80 20.83 21.81 11.75
CA ALA A 80 20.03 21.75 12.96
C ALA A 80 18.53 21.59 12.61
N PRO A 81 18.10 20.43 12.08
CA PRO A 81 16.75 20.26 11.52
C PRO A 81 15.63 20.41 12.56
N GLU A 82 15.90 20.13 13.83
CA GLU A 82 14.94 20.32 14.93
C GLU A 82 14.72 21.81 15.31
N THR A 83 15.62 22.71 14.91
CA THR A 83 15.55 24.14 15.25
C THR A 83 14.93 24.93 14.10
N LYS A 84 13.71 25.46 14.28
CA LYS A 84 12.99 26.24 13.26
C LYS A 84 13.83 27.42 12.76
N GLN A 85 14.12 27.45 11.46
CA GLN A 85 14.88 28.52 10.80
C GLN A 85 14.06 29.13 9.65
N PRO A 86 13.08 30.02 9.94
CA PRO A 86 12.08 30.50 8.98
C PRO A 86 12.65 31.35 7.83
N GLU A 87 13.90 31.81 7.94
CA GLU A 87 14.56 32.61 6.90
C GLU A 87 15.30 31.78 5.84
N LEU A 88 15.43 30.45 6.00
CA LEU A 88 16.25 29.62 5.10
C LEU A 88 15.83 29.76 3.64
N LEU A 89 14.52 29.70 3.34
CA LEU A 89 14.02 29.90 1.98
C LEU A 89 14.48 31.23 1.39
N GLN A 90 14.36 32.33 2.15
CA GLN A 90 14.74 33.66 1.66
C GLN A 90 16.26 33.82 1.49
N LYS A 91 17.07 33.14 2.32
CA LYS A 91 18.54 33.07 2.17
C LYS A 91 18.93 32.29 0.92
N CYS A 92 18.36 31.09 0.73
CA CYS A 92 18.61 30.26 -0.45
C CYS A 92 18.17 30.94 -1.75
N LEU A 93 16.97 31.55 -1.78
CA LEU A 93 16.46 32.29 -2.94
C LEU A 93 17.42 33.42 -3.38
N LYS A 94 18.05 34.12 -2.43
CA LYS A 94 19.08 35.13 -2.74
C LYS A 94 20.39 34.49 -3.23
N ALA A 95 20.81 33.38 -2.61
CA ALA A 95 22.07 32.70 -2.92
C ALA A 95 22.09 32.05 -4.31
N VAL A 96 20.94 31.59 -4.84
CA VAL A 96 20.86 30.96 -6.17
C VAL A 96 20.78 31.97 -7.33
N LEU A 97 20.46 33.25 -7.08
CA LEU A 97 20.29 34.25 -8.15
C LEU A 97 21.48 34.38 -9.12
N PRO A 98 22.77 34.36 -8.68
CA PRO A 98 23.89 34.42 -9.61
C PRO A 98 23.93 33.23 -10.58
N VAL A 99 23.53 32.04 -10.13
CA VAL A 99 23.40 30.84 -11.00
C VAL A 99 22.21 31.00 -11.95
N CYS A 100 21.04 31.43 -11.46
CA CYS A 100 19.88 31.68 -12.32
C CYS A 100 20.18 32.69 -13.44
N ASN A 101 21.01 33.69 -13.15
CA ASN A 101 21.40 34.77 -14.07
C ASN A 101 22.64 34.46 -14.93
N GLY A 102 23.15 33.24 -14.93
CA GLY A 102 24.28 32.83 -15.78
C GLY A 102 25.64 33.40 -15.35
N GLN A 103 25.76 33.92 -14.12
CA GLN A 103 26.93 34.64 -13.61
C GLN A 103 27.95 33.70 -12.93
N ALA A 104 27.58 32.45 -12.64
CA ALA A 104 28.45 31.45 -12.05
C ALA A 104 29.11 30.53 -13.11
N SER A 105 30.34 30.10 -12.85
CA SER A 105 31.03 29.07 -13.63
C SER A 105 31.74 28.13 -12.67
N THR A 106 31.64 26.82 -12.92
CA THR A 106 32.45 25.80 -12.24
C THR A 106 33.61 25.39 -13.17
N ALA A 107 34.48 24.49 -12.70
CA ALA A 107 35.49 23.85 -13.55
C ALA A 107 34.90 22.94 -14.65
N LEU A 108 33.63 22.54 -14.52
CA LEU A 108 32.96 21.60 -15.43
C LEU A 108 32.01 22.30 -16.42
N VAL A 109 31.23 23.28 -15.98
CA VAL A 109 30.11 23.89 -16.73
C VAL A 109 29.86 25.36 -16.37
N LYS A 110 29.20 26.10 -17.28
CA LYS A 110 28.75 27.48 -17.04
C LYS A 110 27.27 27.49 -16.68
N SER A 111 26.87 28.33 -15.72
CA SER A 111 25.45 28.46 -15.35
C SER A 111 24.57 29.04 -16.48
N SER A 112 25.16 29.75 -17.45
CA SER A 112 24.48 30.15 -18.69
C SER A 112 23.87 28.97 -19.46
N ASP A 113 24.46 27.79 -19.34
CA ASP A 113 24.08 26.62 -20.14
C ASP A 113 22.75 26.01 -19.64
N ILE A 114 22.34 26.34 -18.40
CA ILE A 114 21.01 26.08 -17.85
C ILE A 114 19.96 26.83 -18.68
N GLN A 115 20.16 28.13 -18.93
CA GLN A 115 19.25 28.92 -19.74
C GLN A 115 19.24 28.44 -21.20
N THR A 116 20.39 28.02 -21.75
CA THR A 116 20.46 27.39 -23.08
C THR A 116 19.62 26.11 -23.16
N ALA A 117 19.71 25.24 -22.16
CA ALA A 117 18.92 24.01 -22.08
C ALA A 117 17.41 24.29 -21.92
N LEU A 118 17.01 25.23 -21.06
CA LEU A 118 15.60 25.61 -20.94
C LEU A 118 15.08 26.31 -22.21
N ASN A 119 15.93 27.06 -22.93
CA ASN A 119 15.60 27.62 -24.25
C ASN A 119 15.43 26.55 -25.34
N GLU A 120 16.03 25.37 -25.20
CA GLU A 120 15.74 24.22 -26.06
C GLU A 120 14.45 23.52 -25.67
N TYR A 121 14.16 23.40 -24.36
CA TYR A 121 12.94 22.78 -23.84
C TYR A 121 11.64 23.44 -24.35
N VAL A 122 11.65 24.78 -24.48
CA VAL A 122 10.50 25.57 -24.94
C VAL A 122 10.34 25.63 -26.47
N ARG A 123 11.31 25.15 -27.26
CA ARG A 123 11.20 25.20 -28.73
C ARG A 123 10.09 24.26 -29.22
N PRO A 124 9.27 24.68 -30.20
CA PRO A 124 8.34 23.77 -30.87
C PRO A 124 9.11 22.65 -31.58
N GLY A 125 8.83 21.39 -31.22
CA GLY A 125 9.54 20.22 -31.71
C GLY A 125 8.86 18.91 -31.36
N VAL A 126 9.31 17.81 -31.98
CA VAL A 126 8.73 16.46 -31.88
C VAL A 126 8.74 15.95 -30.42
N GLU A 127 7.69 15.22 -30.06
CA GLU A 127 7.30 14.85 -28.70
C GLU A 127 8.35 14.05 -27.89
N ASN A 128 9.34 13.44 -28.54
CA ASN A 128 10.26 12.51 -27.90
C ASN A 128 11.56 13.14 -27.36
N ASN A 129 11.68 14.48 -27.29
CA ASN A 129 12.99 15.12 -27.08
C ASN A 129 13.05 16.26 -26.05
N PHE A 130 12.05 16.45 -25.18
CA PHE A 130 12.12 17.45 -24.09
C PHE A 130 12.79 16.94 -22.80
N TYR A 131 12.86 15.62 -22.61
CA TYR A 131 13.55 15.01 -21.47
C TYR A 131 15.03 15.38 -21.43
N SER A 132 15.74 15.26 -22.57
CA SER A 132 17.17 15.60 -22.66
C SER A 132 17.48 17.06 -22.25
N PRO A 133 16.83 18.11 -22.78
CA PRO A 133 16.97 19.49 -22.30
C PRO A 133 16.68 19.67 -20.80
N PHE A 134 15.62 19.04 -20.26
CA PHE A 134 15.29 19.15 -18.83
C PHE A 134 16.34 18.47 -17.93
N ILE A 135 16.74 17.25 -18.28
CA ILE A 135 17.81 16.49 -17.59
C ILE A 135 19.10 17.31 -17.61
N ARG A 136 19.46 17.88 -18.76
CA ARG A 136 20.67 18.69 -18.92
C ARG A 136 20.63 19.95 -18.06
N ALA A 137 19.52 20.70 -18.08
CA ALA A 137 19.32 21.86 -17.20
C ALA A 137 19.45 21.47 -15.71
N THR A 138 18.84 20.35 -15.30
CA THR A 138 18.86 19.84 -13.93
C THR A 138 20.26 19.40 -13.49
N ASN A 139 20.99 18.65 -14.31
CA ASN A 139 22.32 18.13 -13.96
C ASN A 139 23.39 19.23 -13.95
N ILE A 140 23.30 20.24 -14.85
CA ILE A 140 24.13 21.45 -14.82
C ILE A 140 23.82 22.29 -13.57
N ALA A 141 22.53 22.46 -13.22
CA ALA A 141 22.12 23.15 -12.02
C ALA A 141 22.73 22.50 -10.77
N LEU A 142 22.62 21.18 -10.61
CA LEU A 142 23.21 20.45 -9.48
C LEU A 142 24.73 20.68 -9.36
N ALA A 143 25.46 20.69 -10.48
CA ALA A 143 26.89 21.00 -10.47
C ALA A 143 27.19 22.46 -10.05
N CYS A 144 26.37 23.42 -10.47
CA CYS A 144 26.52 24.83 -10.05
C CYS A 144 26.13 25.06 -8.57
N LEU A 145 25.19 24.26 -8.03
CA LEU A 145 24.68 24.36 -6.67
C LEU A 145 25.61 23.68 -5.63
N GLU A 146 26.57 22.85 -6.06
CA GLU A 146 27.57 22.20 -5.19
C GLU A 146 28.45 23.25 -4.48
N GLU A 147 28.85 24.31 -5.19
CA GLU A 147 29.71 25.40 -4.69
C GLU A 147 28.98 26.40 -3.77
N ILE A 148 27.65 26.46 -3.80
CA ILE A 148 26.88 27.46 -3.04
C ILE A 148 26.79 27.06 -1.56
N LYS A 149 27.28 27.94 -0.69
CA LYS A 149 27.21 27.83 0.78
C LYS A 149 26.19 28.83 1.33
N VAL A 150 25.30 28.35 2.19
CA VAL A 150 24.30 29.14 2.90
C VAL A 150 24.37 28.77 4.38
N ASP A 151 24.51 29.76 5.25
CA ASP A 151 24.64 29.55 6.69
C ASP A 151 23.43 28.78 7.26
N GLY A 152 23.72 27.69 7.99
CA GLY A 152 22.71 26.82 8.60
C GLY A 152 22.33 25.57 7.80
N LEU A 153 22.80 25.43 6.56
CA LEU A 153 22.55 24.26 5.70
C LEU A 153 23.79 23.37 5.53
N ARG A 154 23.57 22.06 5.39
CA ARG A 154 24.64 21.07 5.19
C ARG A 154 25.37 21.27 3.86
N ALA A 155 26.58 20.74 3.78
CA ALA A 155 27.27 20.55 2.51
C ALA A 155 26.58 19.46 1.66
N PRO A 156 26.77 19.43 0.33
CA PRO A 156 26.38 18.30 -0.51
C PRO A 156 26.92 16.97 0.05
N VAL A 157 26.12 15.90 -0.01
CA VAL A 157 26.45 14.59 0.58
C VAL A 157 27.06 13.67 -0.49
N PRO A 158 28.37 13.34 -0.47
CA PRO A 158 29.00 12.58 -1.56
C PRO A 158 28.43 11.17 -1.74
N ALA A 159 27.98 10.54 -0.65
CA ALA A 159 27.33 9.22 -0.69
C ALA A 159 25.96 9.21 -1.40
N VAL A 160 25.31 10.38 -1.53
CA VAL A 160 24.01 10.58 -2.18
C VAL A 160 24.16 11.58 -3.33
N ASP A 161 25.33 11.62 -3.97
CA ASP A 161 25.66 12.56 -5.05
C ASP A 161 24.62 12.46 -6.18
N MET A 162 23.65 13.38 -6.21
CA MET A 162 22.37 13.15 -6.89
C MET A 162 22.45 13.42 -8.40
N ILE A 163 21.81 12.57 -9.22
CA ILE A 163 21.67 12.79 -10.67
C ILE A 163 20.23 12.54 -11.13
N CYS A 164 19.80 13.31 -12.14
CA CYS A 164 18.57 13.06 -12.89
C CYS A 164 18.90 12.23 -14.14
N GLN A 165 18.12 11.17 -14.40
CA GLN A 165 18.33 10.26 -15.52
C GLN A 165 16.99 9.87 -16.17
N GLN A 166 16.96 9.74 -17.50
CA GLN A 166 15.84 9.09 -18.20
C GLN A 166 15.79 7.60 -17.87
N ASN A 167 14.58 7.05 -17.76
CA ASN A 167 14.35 5.62 -17.53
C ASN A 167 13.65 4.96 -18.73
N ASP A 168 14.44 4.54 -19.70
CA ASP A 168 13.92 3.92 -20.93
C ASP A 168 13.42 2.48 -20.73
N MET A 169 13.83 1.81 -19.65
CA MET A 169 13.49 0.42 -19.37
C MET A 169 12.35 0.29 -18.34
N PRO A 170 11.36 -0.61 -18.56
CA PRO A 170 10.40 -0.95 -17.54
C PRO A 170 11.06 -1.60 -16.32
N MET A 171 10.90 -1.00 -15.15
CA MET A 171 11.30 -1.55 -13.87
C MET A 171 10.28 -2.60 -13.43
N SER A 172 10.72 -3.65 -12.73
CA SER A 172 9.80 -4.68 -12.23
C SER A 172 10.15 -5.14 -10.82
N GLN A 173 9.13 -5.42 -10.03
CA GLN A 173 9.25 -5.90 -8.65
C GLN A 173 8.35 -7.11 -8.45
N LYS A 174 8.78 -8.04 -7.58
CA LYS A 174 7.94 -9.16 -7.15
C LYS A 174 7.24 -8.80 -5.84
N HIS A 175 5.91 -8.88 -5.85
CA HIS A 175 5.04 -8.70 -4.70
C HIS A 175 4.44 -10.06 -4.36
N GLN A 176 5.08 -10.78 -3.44
CA GLN A 176 4.75 -12.17 -3.11
C GLN A 176 4.78 -13.06 -4.37
N THR A 177 3.63 -13.50 -4.88
CA THR A 177 3.51 -14.34 -6.10
C THR A 177 3.34 -13.56 -7.40
N LYS A 178 3.17 -12.23 -7.34
CA LYS A 178 2.96 -11.38 -8.53
C LYS A 178 4.20 -10.61 -8.92
N LYS A 179 4.26 -10.20 -10.19
CA LYS A 179 5.25 -9.25 -10.73
C LYS A 179 4.51 -7.99 -11.19
N SER A 180 4.89 -6.83 -10.68
CA SER A 180 4.50 -5.54 -11.26
C SER A 180 5.54 -5.10 -12.28
N ILE A 181 5.11 -4.31 -13.26
CA ILE A 181 5.96 -3.63 -14.24
C ILE A 181 5.50 -2.18 -14.32
N ARG A 182 6.44 -1.24 -14.28
CA ARG A 182 6.21 0.21 -14.23
C ARG A 182 7.39 0.92 -14.92
N LYS A 183 7.14 2.06 -15.56
CA LYS A 183 8.17 2.84 -16.26
C LYS A 183 7.94 4.34 -16.02
N PRO A 184 8.54 4.92 -14.96
CA PRO A 184 8.67 6.37 -14.83
C PRO A 184 9.41 6.94 -16.04
N ASP A 185 9.08 8.17 -16.45
CA ASP A 185 9.82 8.89 -17.49
C ASP A 185 11.26 9.15 -17.04
N LEU A 186 11.42 9.86 -15.92
CA LEU A 186 12.71 10.16 -15.31
C LEU A 186 12.77 9.66 -13.86
N VAL A 187 13.99 9.46 -13.39
CA VAL A 187 14.31 9.06 -12.03
C VAL A 187 15.42 9.94 -11.46
N ILE A 188 15.31 10.21 -10.17
CA ILE A 188 16.36 10.79 -9.34
C ILE A 188 16.97 9.65 -8.52
N LEU A 189 18.30 9.51 -8.59
CA LEU A 189 19.04 8.47 -7.89
C LEU A 189 20.49 8.92 -7.56
N PRO A 190 21.18 8.22 -6.65
CA PRO A 190 22.61 8.45 -6.42
C PRO A 190 23.45 8.15 -7.66
N LEU A 191 24.49 8.96 -7.91
CA LEU A 191 25.35 8.86 -9.09
C LEU A 191 26.12 7.54 -9.14
N ASN A 192 26.42 6.90 -8.01
CA ASN A 192 27.01 5.55 -7.99
C ASN A 192 26.04 4.49 -8.55
N SER A 193 24.74 4.58 -8.23
CA SER A 193 23.67 3.72 -8.77
C SER A 193 23.29 4.04 -10.23
N ALA A 194 23.58 5.25 -10.72
CA ALA A 194 23.25 5.68 -12.07
C ALA A 194 23.93 4.84 -13.17
N CYS A 195 23.22 4.64 -14.28
CA CYS A 195 23.73 3.92 -15.44
C CYS A 195 24.83 4.71 -16.17
N ALA A 196 25.62 4.06 -17.02
CA ALA A 196 26.54 4.79 -17.90
C ALA A 196 25.76 5.36 -19.09
N PRO A 197 26.00 6.62 -19.50
CA PRO A 197 25.33 7.21 -20.65
C PRO A 197 25.79 6.55 -21.97
N PHE A 198 24.93 6.59 -22.98
CA PHE A 198 25.25 6.04 -24.31
C PHE A 198 26.18 6.99 -25.07
N GLN A 199 27.23 6.45 -25.69
CA GLN A 199 28.06 7.21 -26.64
C GLN A 199 27.61 6.85 -28.05
N ASP A 200 27.19 7.85 -28.82
CA ASP A 200 26.93 7.69 -30.25
C ASP A 200 28.21 7.27 -30.98
N GLU A 201 28.30 6.01 -31.41
CA GLU A 201 29.31 5.57 -32.38
C GLU A 201 29.04 6.21 -33.75
N LYS A 202 29.44 7.47 -33.91
CA LYS A 202 29.49 8.11 -35.23
C LYS A 202 30.46 7.33 -36.12
N GLY A 203 29.93 6.81 -37.22
CA GLY A 203 30.53 5.72 -37.97
C GLY A 203 31.95 5.96 -38.45
N GLY A 204 32.83 4.98 -38.19
CA GLY A 204 34.22 4.97 -38.64
C GLY A 204 34.77 3.56 -38.79
N LYS A 205 34.48 2.90 -39.93
CA LYS A 205 35.13 1.63 -40.30
C LYS A 205 36.66 1.82 -40.38
N LYS A 206 37.42 1.38 -39.37
CA LYS A 206 38.80 0.90 -39.55
C LYS A 206 39.07 -0.35 -38.69
N GLY A 207 39.77 -1.30 -39.32
CA GLY A 207 39.92 -2.68 -38.85
C GLY A 207 40.60 -2.81 -37.49
N GLY A 208 40.15 -3.81 -36.74
CA GLY A 208 40.53 -3.99 -35.35
C GLY A 208 41.96 -4.49 -35.08
N LYS A 209 42.25 -4.56 -33.79
CA LYS A 209 43.08 -5.60 -33.19
C LYS A 209 42.54 -5.90 -31.80
N LYS A 210 42.10 -7.14 -31.57
CA LYS A 210 41.89 -7.65 -30.21
C LYS A 210 43.25 -7.71 -29.52
N SER A 211 43.35 -7.20 -28.30
CA SER A 211 44.37 -7.62 -27.35
C SER A 211 43.65 -8.12 -26.09
N LYS A 212 44.06 -9.32 -25.63
CA LYS A 212 43.67 -9.89 -24.34
C LYS A 212 44.69 -9.45 -23.30
N GLN A 213 44.22 -9.14 -22.09
CA GLN A 213 44.86 -9.44 -20.81
C GLN A 213 43.77 -9.17 -19.75
N GLU A 214 43.14 -10.17 -19.14
CA GLU A 214 43.64 -11.19 -18.20
C GLU A 214 44.27 -10.59 -16.93
N ASP A 215 43.74 -11.08 -15.81
CA ASP A 215 43.93 -10.62 -14.44
C ASP A 215 45.39 -10.60 -13.99
N ASN A 216 45.72 -9.64 -13.12
CA ASN A 216 46.56 -9.92 -11.97
C ASN A 216 46.24 -8.96 -10.83
N LYS A 217 45.73 -9.52 -9.74
CA LYS A 217 45.58 -8.84 -8.45
C LYS A 217 46.83 -9.16 -7.63
N LYS A 218 47.57 -8.14 -7.20
CA LYS A 218 48.56 -8.24 -6.13
C LYS A 218 48.50 -7.02 -5.23
N ASP A 219 48.86 -7.27 -3.99
CA ASP A 219 48.66 -6.42 -2.83
C ASP A 219 49.75 -5.34 -2.74
N ASP A 220 49.37 -4.15 -2.29
CA ASP A 220 50.26 -3.21 -1.61
C ASP A 220 49.42 -2.30 -0.70
N GLU A 221 49.48 -2.52 0.62
CA GLU A 221 48.89 -1.62 1.61
C GLU A 221 49.79 -0.39 1.79
N LYS A 222 49.37 0.75 1.21
CA LYS A 222 49.64 2.16 1.62
C LYS A 222 49.42 3.12 0.44
N ASP A 223 48.25 3.73 0.32
CA ASP A 223 48.06 4.99 -0.43
C ASP A 223 46.62 5.58 -0.30
N ASP A 224 46.04 5.61 0.91
CA ASP A 224 44.63 6.02 1.11
C ASP A 224 44.30 7.41 0.51
N GLU A 225 45.22 8.39 0.58
CA GLU A 225 45.01 9.72 -0.03
C GLU A 225 45.07 9.75 -1.57
N LYS A 226 45.71 8.76 -2.24
CA LYS A 226 45.82 8.75 -3.71
C LYS A 226 44.67 8.04 -4.41
N ASP A 227 43.89 7.23 -3.70
CA ASP A 227 42.72 6.58 -4.27
C ASP A 227 41.46 7.45 -4.18
N ASP A 228 41.34 8.28 -3.13
CA ASP A 228 40.29 9.32 -3.03
C ASP A 228 40.35 10.32 -4.21
N GLU A 229 41.54 10.80 -4.58
CA GLU A 229 41.68 11.78 -5.69
C GLU A 229 41.30 11.15 -7.05
N LYS A 230 41.66 9.88 -7.28
CA LYS A 230 41.26 9.13 -8.49
C LYS A 230 39.76 8.85 -8.53
N ASP A 231 39.14 8.57 -7.39
CA ASP A 231 37.70 8.31 -7.33
C ASP A 231 36.87 9.60 -7.47
N ASP A 232 37.37 10.74 -6.99
CA ASP A 232 36.74 12.04 -7.26
C ASP A 232 36.93 12.50 -8.72
N GLU A 233 38.07 12.23 -9.37
CA GLU A 233 38.21 12.42 -10.83
C GLU A 233 37.23 11.53 -11.62
N LYS A 234 37.09 10.25 -11.27
CA LYS A 234 36.09 9.34 -11.87
C LYS A 234 34.66 9.86 -11.64
N ARG A 235 34.35 10.36 -10.44
CA ARG A 235 33.05 10.95 -10.08
C ARG A 235 32.74 12.17 -10.94
N LYS A 236 33.67 13.14 -10.99
CA LYS A 236 33.60 14.35 -11.83
C LYS A 236 33.43 14.00 -13.31
N LYS A 237 34.16 13.00 -13.82
CA LYS A 237 34.02 12.50 -15.18
C LYS A 237 32.63 11.90 -15.44
N LYS A 238 32.17 10.95 -14.60
CA LYS A 238 30.84 10.33 -14.74
C LYS A 238 29.73 11.38 -14.67
N ARG A 239 29.85 12.36 -13.78
CA ARG A 239 28.93 13.50 -13.64
C ARG A 239 28.93 14.37 -14.90
N LYS A 240 30.09 14.65 -15.49
CA LYS A 240 30.21 15.37 -16.78
C LYS A 240 29.58 14.60 -17.94
N ASP A 241 29.82 13.29 -18.03
CA ASP A 241 29.23 12.45 -19.08
C ASP A 241 27.67 12.52 -19.04
N HIS A 242 27.06 12.67 -17.86
CA HIS A 242 25.61 12.87 -17.67
C HIS A 242 25.09 14.30 -17.96
N MET A 243 25.98 15.25 -18.25
CA MET A 243 25.63 16.61 -18.72
C MET A 243 25.79 16.74 -20.24
N ASP A 244 26.76 16.04 -20.83
CA ASP A 244 27.15 16.22 -22.24
C ASP A 244 26.33 15.37 -23.24
N THR A 245 25.66 14.30 -22.81
CA THR A 245 24.96 13.37 -23.73
C THR A 245 23.47 13.67 -23.93
N ASN A 246 22.96 13.35 -25.14
CA ASN A 246 21.55 13.00 -25.33
C ASN A 246 21.23 11.84 -24.36
N ALA A 247 20.39 12.10 -23.35
CA ALA A 247 20.42 11.37 -22.08
C ALA A 247 19.80 9.96 -22.06
N THR A 248 19.91 9.19 -23.14
CA THR A 248 19.63 7.75 -23.11
C THR A 248 20.78 7.03 -22.40
N ALA A 249 20.50 6.53 -21.20
CA ALA A 249 21.44 5.67 -20.50
C ALA A 249 21.45 4.27 -21.13
N LYS A 250 22.54 3.50 -20.98
CA LYS A 250 22.52 2.09 -21.40
C LYS A 250 21.37 1.36 -20.70
N PRO A 251 20.49 0.63 -21.43
CA PRO A 251 19.37 -0.07 -20.84
C PRO A 251 19.86 -1.13 -19.85
N LYS A 252 19.67 -0.84 -18.57
CA LYS A 252 19.98 -1.71 -17.43
C LYS A 252 18.84 -1.57 -16.44
N ASN A 253 18.39 -2.68 -15.88
CA ASN A 253 17.30 -2.67 -14.90
C ASN A 253 17.74 -1.94 -13.63
N LEU A 254 17.16 -0.75 -13.40
CA LEU A 254 17.28 -0.04 -12.14
C LEU A 254 16.38 -0.73 -11.10
N PRO A 255 16.88 -1.03 -9.88
CA PRO A 255 16.06 -1.58 -8.83
C PRO A 255 15.39 -0.45 -8.04
N TRP A 256 14.09 -0.60 -7.73
CA TRP A 256 13.30 0.38 -6.98
C TRP A 256 13.91 0.81 -5.63
N LYS A 257 14.68 -0.07 -4.98
CA LYS A 257 15.38 0.24 -3.73
C LYS A 257 16.43 1.35 -3.85
N ASP A 258 16.93 1.65 -5.05
CA ASP A 258 18.00 2.64 -5.29
C ASP A 258 17.43 4.00 -5.77
N ILE A 259 16.12 4.10 -6.02
CA ILE A 259 15.45 5.34 -6.46
C ILE A 259 15.16 6.26 -5.27
N LEU A 260 15.44 7.56 -5.43
CA LEU A 260 15.16 8.61 -4.45
C LEU A 260 13.81 9.30 -4.72
N ALA A 261 13.53 9.58 -6.00
CA ALA A 261 12.26 10.11 -6.48
C ALA A 261 12.02 9.72 -7.95
N CYS A 262 10.75 9.60 -8.34
CA CYS A 262 10.33 9.54 -9.74
C CYS A 262 9.88 10.93 -10.23
N ILE A 263 10.09 11.20 -11.52
CA ILE A 263 9.51 12.35 -12.21
C ILE A 263 8.68 11.85 -13.39
N GLU A 264 7.40 12.18 -13.41
CA GLU A 264 6.45 11.84 -14.49
C GLU A 264 6.08 13.11 -15.26
N PHE A 265 6.18 13.05 -16.59
CA PHE A 265 5.99 14.19 -17.49
C PHE A 265 4.70 14.04 -18.29
N LYS A 266 3.94 15.14 -18.43
CA LYS A 266 2.84 15.27 -19.39
C LYS A 266 2.94 16.62 -20.12
N ARG A 267 2.34 16.72 -21.30
CA ARG A 267 2.09 17.99 -21.99
C ARG A 267 0.62 18.13 -22.35
N LYS A 268 0.11 19.36 -22.41
CA LYS A 268 -1.30 19.62 -22.78
C LYS A 268 -1.54 19.44 -24.29
N THR A 269 -1.77 18.18 -24.66
CA THR A 269 -2.16 17.64 -25.98
C THR A 269 -1.19 17.92 -27.13
N PRO A 270 -0.75 16.89 -27.89
CA PRO A 270 0.13 17.09 -29.04
C PRO A 270 -0.47 18.10 -30.04
N GLY A 271 0.28 19.17 -30.34
CA GLY A 271 -0.12 20.19 -31.30
C GLY A 271 -0.99 21.36 -30.78
N ARG A 272 -1.35 21.40 -29.49
CA ARG A 272 -1.98 22.59 -28.85
C ARG A 272 -1.30 23.03 -27.56
N THR A 273 0.02 23.10 -27.57
CA THR A 273 0.74 23.93 -26.60
C THR A 273 0.24 25.38 -26.72
N LYS A 274 -0.47 25.88 -25.70
CA LYS A 274 -0.35 27.31 -25.36
C LYS A 274 1.15 27.56 -25.22
N GLY A 275 1.68 28.55 -25.94
CA GLY A 275 3.13 28.72 -26.08
C GLY A 275 3.81 28.72 -24.71
N ILE A 276 4.70 27.76 -24.48
CA ILE A 276 5.48 27.71 -23.24
C ILE A 276 6.32 28.98 -23.19
N ASN A 277 6.24 29.72 -22.09
CA ASN A 277 6.92 31.01 -21.99
C ASN A 277 8.44 30.79 -22.01
N PRO A 278 9.21 31.53 -22.82
CA PRO A 278 10.65 31.39 -22.85
C PRO A 278 11.28 31.80 -21.50
N PRO A 279 12.45 31.25 -21.14
CA PRO A 279 13.23 31.70 -19.99
C PRO A 279 13.39 33.22 -19.94
N LEU A 280 13.29 33.80 -18.75
CA LEU A 280 13.52 35.24 -18.56
C LEU A 280 15.01 35.58 -18.80
N PRO A 281 15.33 36.78 -19.33
CA PRO A 281 16.71 37.22 -19.50
C PRO A 281 17.43 37.47 -18.16
N SER A 282 16.67 37.73 -17.10
CA SER A 282 17.18 37.85 -15.74
C SER A 282 16.10 37.48 -14.72
N TYR A 283 16.50 36.77 -13.67
CA TYR A 283 15.66 36.38 -12.55
C TYR A 283 15.92 37.27 -11.34
N THR A 284 14.84 37.55 -10.62
CA THR A 284 14.81 38.25 -9.34
C THR A 284 13.92 37.48 -8.37
N VAL A 285 14.10 37.65 -7.06
CA VAL A 285 13.16 37.07 -6.09
C VAL A 285 11.90 37.92 -6.07
N GLN A 286 10.79 37.34 -6.49
CA GLN A 286 9.45 37.92 -6.41
C GLN A 286 8.57 37.10 -5.45
N ASP A 287 7.49 37.73 -4.98
CA ASP A 287 6.45 37.05 -4.20
C ASP A 287 5.96 35.82 -4.95
N TYR A 288 5.81 34.70 -4.25
CA TYR A 288 5.38 33.46 -4.88
C TYR A 288 3.93 33.58 -5.38
N VAL A 289 3.74 33.42 -6.69
CA VAL A 289 2.42 33.30 -7.29
C VAL A 289 2.17 31.82 -7.58
N PRO A 290 1.22 31.15 -6.88
CA PRO A 290 0.86 29.77 -7.14
C PRO A 290 0.45 29.54 -8.60
N THR A 291 1.14 28.65 -9.30
CA THR A 291 0.76 28.31 -10.67
C THR A 291 -0.46 27.40 -10.64
N LYS A 292 -1.59 27.88 -11.18
CA LYS A 292 -2.85 27.15 -11.31
C LYS A 292 -3.16 26.81 -12.78
N PRO A 293 -2.50 25.80 -13.38
CA PRO A 293 -3.08 25.18 -14.55
C PRO A 293 -4.31 24.38 -14.10
N GLU A 294 -5.43 24.58 -14.77
CA GLU A 294 -6.55 23.64 -14.67
C GLU A 294 -6.06 22.26 -15.12
N TYR A 295 -5.99 21.32 -14.16
CA TYR A 295 -6.19 19.87 -14.24
C TYR A 295 -5.43 19.18 -13.11
N LEU A 296 -6.13 18.85 -12.02
CA LEU A 296 -5.93 17.66 -11.18
C LEU A 296 -7.25 17.18 -10.48
N PRO A 297 -8.44 17.10 -11.14
CA PRO A 297 -9.52 16.29 -10.61
C PRO A 297 -9.31 14.81 -10.94
N VAL A 298 -9.47 13.93 -9.95
CA VAL A 298 -9.78 12.52 -10.19
C VAL A 298 -11.25 12.47 -10.64
N ASP A 299 -11.50 12.69 -11.92
CA ASP A 299 -12.86 12.63 -12.46
C ASP A 299 -13.38 11.19 -12.30
N HIS A 300 -14.42 11.05 -11.47
CA HIS A 300 -15.04 9.77 -11.17
C HIS A 300 -15.50 9.05 -12.44
N LEU A 301 -15.53 7.71 -12.39
CA LEU A 301 -16.24 6.88 -13.35
C LEU A 301 -17.69 7.38 -13.44
N LYS A 302 -18.05 7.99 -14.57
CA LYS A 302 -19.41 8.49 -14.80
C LYS A 302 -20.33 7.32 -15.10
N ASP A 303 -21.29 7.11 -14.20
CA ASP A 303 -22.58 6.53 -14.56
C ASP A 303 -23.70 7.50 -14.12
N GLU A 304 -24.56 7.81 -15.09
CA GLU A 304 -25.87 8.51 -15.05
C GLU A 304 -25.96 10.05 -14.85
N ASP A 305 -26.69 10.67 -15.78
CA ASP A 305 -27.13 12.08 -15.77
C ASP A 305 -28.46 12.27 -15.01
N PRO A 306 -28.62 13.34 -14.21
CA PRO A 306 -29.92 13.96 -13.96
C PRO A 306 -30.17 15.14 -14.93
N ALA A 307 -31.40 15.23 -15.45
CA ALA A 307 -31.80 16.19 -16.48
C ALA A 307 -31.74 17.68 -16.06
N PRO A 308 -31.56 18.63 -17.01
CA PRO A 308 -31.27 20.04 -16.71
C PRO A 308 -32.52 20.90 -16.47
N GLY A 309 -32.34 22.02 -15.76
CA GLY A 309 -33.31 23.12 -15.68
C GLY A 309 -32.73 24.47 -16.13
N PRO A 310 -33.54 25.38 -16.68
CA PRO A 310 -33.24 26.82 -16.82
C PRO A 310 -34.03 27.62 -15.77
N SER A 311 -33.45 28.41 -14.86
CA SER A 311 -32.62 29.62 -15.06
C SER A 311 -33.41 30.86 -15.51
N GLN A 312 -33.59 31.84 -14.61
CA GLN A 312 -32.82 33.11 -14.63
C GLN A 312 -33.13 34.00 -13.39
N ALA A 313 -32.18 34.87 -13.04
CA ALA A 313 -32.24 35.84 -11.92
C ALA A 313 -32.90 37.18 -12.36
N PRO A 314 -33.21 38.18 -11.50
CA PRO A 314 -32.20 38.89 -10.68
C PRO A 314 -32.63 39.44 -9.28
N VAL A 315 -31.61 39.82 -8.49
CA VAL A 315 -31.48 40.94 -7.52
C VAL A 315 -32.76 41.72 -7.11
N THR A 316 -33.06 41.87 -5.81
CA THR A 316 -32.82 43.06 -4.92
C THR A 316 -33.46 42.84 -3.52
N GLN A 317 -32.90 43.43 -2.45
CA GLN A 317 -33.57 43.69 -1.14
C GLN A 317 -34.11 45.15 -1.11
N PRO A 318 -34.97 45.63 -0.17
CA PRO A 318 -35.16 45.16 1.22
C PRO A 318 -36.61 45.19 1.78
N ALA A 319 -36.74 44.91 3.10
CA ALA A 319 -37.90 45.20 3.97
C ALA A 319 -39.20 44.40 3.68
N SER A 320 -40.12 44.15 4.63
CA SER A 320 -40.18 44.40 6.09
C SER A 320 -41.15 43.41 6.74
N ASP A 321 -40.98 43.08 8.02
CA ASP A 321 -42.05 42.44 8.80
C ASP A 321 -43.29 43.32 8.88
N THR A 322 -44.47 42.76 8.64
CA THR A 322 -45.72 43.36 9.11
C THR A 322 -46.77 42.29 9.43
N ALA A 323 -46.88 42.01 10.72
CA ALA A 323 -48.10 41.71 11.48
C ALA A 323 -49.27 40.93 10.83
N VAL A 324 -49.56 39.76 11.45
CA VAL A 324 -50.85 39.47 12.15
C VAL A 324 -52.11 39.18 11.31
N LEU A 325 -52.64 37.94 11.50
CA LEU A 325 -54.03 37.48 11.28
C LEU A 325 -54.51 37.44 9.79
N SER A 326 -55.44 36.57 9.39
CA SER A 326 -56.04 35.38 10.01
C SER A 326 -56.80 34.55 8.97
N SER A 327 -57.02 33.26 9.26
CA SER A 327 -58.21 32.46 8.91
C SER A 327 -58.78 32.48 7.48
N GLY A 328 -59.01 31.27 6.94
CA GLY A 328 -60.35 30.99 6.38
C GLY A 328 -60.42 30.65 4.89
N LEU A 329 -60.35 29.34 4.61
CA LEU A 329 -61.33 28.58 3.83
C LEU A 329 -61.80 29.08 2.44
N THR A 330 -61.57 28.19 1.48
CA THR A 330 -62.51 27.73 0.43
C THR A 330 -62.84 28.60 -0.79
N ALA A 331 -62.43 28.02 -1.93
CA ALA A 331 -63.29 27.63 -3.06
C ALA A 331 -63.51 28.58 -4.26
N ALA A 332 -63.68 27.91 -5.40
CA ALA A 332 -64.20 28.35 -6.69
C ALA A 332 -63.37 29.35 -7.53
N GLN A 333 -62.78 28.84 -8.62
CA GLN A 333 -63.23 29.03 -10.02
C GLN A 333 -63.81 30.41 -10.49
N PRO A 334 -63.88 30.70 -11.82
CA PRO A 334 -63.48 29.89 -12.99
C PRO A 334 -62.71 30.69 -14.10
N SER A 335 -62.53 30.01 -15.25
CA SER A 335 -62.61 30.58 -16.61
C SER A 335 -61.28 31.07 -17.24
N LYS A 336 -61.08 31.04 -18.57
CA LYS A 336 -61.97 30.63 -19.69
C LYS A 336 -61.16 30.34 -20.96
N GLY A 337 -61.57 29.32 -21.73
CA GLY A 337 -61.19 29.12 -23.14
C GLY A 337 -59.77 28.54 -23.41
N GLY A 338 -59.55 27.78 -24.48
CA GLY A 338 -60.51 27.28 -25.48
C GLY A 338 -59.82 26.61 -26.69
N SER A 339 -60.57 25.76 -27.41
CA SER A 339 -60.15 24.97 -28.59
C SER A 339 -59.13 23.84 -28.29
N SER A 340 -59.48 22.55 -28.27
CA SER A 340 -59.95 21.64 -29.36
C SER A 340 -58.82 21.22 -30.32
N SER A 341 -58.70 19.97 -30.80
CA SER A 341 -59.62 18.82 -30.81
C SER A 341 -58.87 17.47 -30.99
N LYS A 342 -59.35 16.39 -30.32
CA LYS A 342 -59.51 14.99 -30.82
C LYS A 342 -58.24 14.21 -31.29
N ARG A 343 -58.10 12.88 -31.14
CA ARG A 343 -58.96 11.77 -30.64
C ARG A 343 -58.12 10.47 -30.54
N LYS A 344 -58.42 9.62 -29.54
CA LYS A 344 -58.37 8.11 -29.53
C LYS A 344 -57.06 7.37 -29.93
N ALA A 345 -56.83 6.09 -29.62
CA ALA A 345 -57.19 5.14 -28.53
C ALA A 345 -56.67 3.74 -28.95
N THR A 346 -56.52 2.77 -28.01
CA THR A 346 -56.42 1.30 -28.24
C THR A 346 -55.22 0.79 -29.08
N ASP A 347 -54.72 -0.45 -29.03
CA ASP A 347 -54.74 -1.56 -28.03
C ASP A 347 -53.62 -2.58 -28.43
N THR A 348 -53.21 -3.43 -27.49
CA THR A 348 -52.66 -4.81 -27.64
C THR A 348 -51.53 -5.20 -28.64
N LEU A 349 -50.50 -5.83 -28.06
CA LEU A 349 -49.88 -7.15 -28.39
C LEU A 349 -49.02 -7.40 -29.67
N GLU A 350 -47.90 -8.07 -29.39
CA GLU A 350 -47.22 -9.18 -30.11
C GLU A 350 -46.52 -9.01 -31.48
N SER A 351 -45.18 -9.17 -31.41
CA SER A 351 -44.33 -10.03 -32.25
C SER A 351 -44.19 -9.79 -33.77
N ALA A 352 -42.94 -9.65 -34.22
CA ALA A 352 -42.46 -10.23 -35.48
C ALA A 352 -40.92 -10.22 -35.56
N ALA A 353 -40.32 -11.33 -36.02
CA ALA A 353 -38.90 -11.46 -36.31
C ALA A 353 -38.63 -11.64 -37.82
N LYS A 354 -37.44 -11.24 -38.30
CA LYS A 354 -36.66 -11.79 -39.45
C LYS A 354 -35.35 -10.98 -39.58
N LYS A 355 -34.15 -11.55 -39.54
CA LYS A 355 -33.47 -12.56 -40.41
C LYS A 355 -32.89 -11.99 -41.72
N SER A 356 -31.56 -11.96 -41.79
CA SER A 356 -30.74 -12.44 -42.93
C SER A 356 -29.43 -13.02 -42.35
N LYS A 357 -29.20 -14.34 -42.38
CA LYS A 357 -28.80 -15.26 -43.47
C LYS A 357 -27.27 -15.35 -43.66
N LYS A 358 -26.70 -16.39 -43.05
CA LYS A 358 -25.41 -17.01 -43.39
C LYS A 358 -25.64 -17.99 -44.55
N ASN A 359 -24.65 -18.18 -45.44
CA ASN A 359 -24.52 -19.38 -46.28
C ASN A 359 -23.24 -20.12 -45.87
N HIS A 360 -23.15 -21.40 -46.21
CA HIS A 360 -22.25 -22.39 -45.62
C HIS A 360 -21.66 -23.30 -46.71
N ASP A 361 -20.80 -24.24 -46.29
CA ASP A 361 -20.28 -25.43 -47.00
C ASP A 361 -19.11 -25.15 -47.98
N ASP A 362 -18.04 -25.94 -48.13
CA ASP A 362 -17.43 -27.09 -47.39
C ASP A 362 -16.04 -27.38 -48.06
N ALA A 363 -15.03 -28.15 -47.56
CA ALA A 363 -14.71 -28.82 -46.28
C ALA A 363 -13.21 -29.32 -46.28
N ASP A 364 -12.80 -30.03 -45.22
CA ASP A 364 -11.70 -31.05 -45.10
C ASP A 364 -10.25 -30.70 -44.67
N ASP A 365 -9.76 -31.57 -43.78
CA ASP A 365 -8.44 -31.82 -43.15
C ASP A 365 -7.15 -31.01 -43.45
N GLY A 366 -6.45 -30.62 -42.35
CA GLY A 366 -5.00 -30.91 -42.21
C GLY A 366 -4.04 -29.82 -41.71
N ALA A 367 -3.15 -30.23 -40.80
CA ALA A 367 -1.90 -29.60 -40.34
C ALA A 367 -1.94 -28.49 -39.26
N ASP A 368 -1.08 -28.68 -38.25
CA ASP A 368 -0.66 -27.68 -37.27
C ASP A 368 0.20 -26.58 -37.91
N ASP A 369 0.05 -25.34 -37.47
CA ASP A 369 1.10 -24.31 -37.54
C ASP A 369 0.92 -23.34 -36.35
N ASP A 370 1.82 -23.44 -35.37
CA ASP A 370 1.94 -22.46 -34.28
C ASP A 370 2.52 -21.15 -34.84
N ALA A 371 1.72 -20.09 -34.86
CA ALA A 371 2.16 -18.74 -35.16
C ALA A 371 1.75 -17.78 -34.04
N ASP A 372 2.73 -17.35 -33.24
CA ASP A 372 2.60 -16.27 -32.26
C ASP A 372 2.34 -14.93 -32.99
N ASP A 373 1.07 -14.56 -33.17
CA ASP A 373 0.70 -13.18 -33.48
C ASP A 373 0.71 -12.35 -32.17
N ASP A 374 1.90 -11.84 -31.83
CA ASP A 374 2.10 -10.73 -30.89
C ASP A 374 1.48 -9.44 -31.49
N ALA A 375 0.16 -9.39 -31.54
CA ALA A 375 -0.60 -8.19 -31.88
C ALA A 375 -0.64 -7.25 -30.68
N ASP A 376 0.10 -6.14 -30.79
CA ASP A 376 0.26 -5.08 -29.80
C ASP A 376 -1.09 -4.37 -29.52
N ASP A 377 -1.87 -4.90 -28.57
CA ASP A 377 -3.17 -4.37 -28.16
C ASP A 377 -3.02 -3.14 -27.25
N ASP A 378 -2.55 -2.02 -27.81
CA ASP A 378 -2.43 -0.70 -27.17
C ASP A 378 -3.82 -0.03 -26.98
N THR A 379 -4.81 -0.79 -26.51
CA THR A 379 -6.16 -0.30 -26.17
C THR A 379 -6.43 -0.21 -24.66
N ASP A 380 -5.40 -0.32 -23.83
CA ASP A 380 -5.52 -0.06 -22.39
C ASP A 380 -5.54 1.47 -22.13
N PRO A 381 -6.60 2.03 -21.51
CA PRO A 381 -6.69 3.47 -21.32
C PRO A 381 -5.57 3.98 -20.41
N LYS A 382 -4.77 4.95 -20.90
CA LYS A 382 -3.69 5.58 -20.13
C LYS A 382 -4.22 6.05 -18.77
N LEU A 383 -3.63 5.52 -17.70
CA LEU A 383 -3.91 5.92 -16.33
C LEU A 383 -3.69 7.42 -16.14
N ASP A 384 -4.45 8.02 -15.22
CA ASP A 384 -4.19 9.39 -14.79
C ASP A 384 -2.77 9.51 -14.18
N VAL A 385 -2.15 10.68 -14.38
CA VAL A 385 -0.77 10.96 -13.95
C VAL A 385 -0.57 10.83 -12.45
N THR A 386 -1.59 11.15 -11.65
CA THR A 386 -1.53 11.04 -10.18
C THR A 386 -1.57 9.58 -9.74
N VAL A 387 -2.40 8.76 -10.39
CA VAL A 387 -2.51 7.30 -10.17
C VAL A 387 -1.22 6.60 -10.57
N GLN A 388 -0.68 6.96 -11.74
CA GLN A 388 0.60 6.46 -12.24
C GLN A 388 1.76 6.78 -11.26
N THR A 389 1.82 8.02 -10.77
CA THR A 389 2.84 8.46 -9.80
C THR A 389 2.65 7.83 -8.41
N GLY A 390 1.40 7.62 -7.99
CA GLY A 390 1.06 6.88 -6.77
C GLY A 390 1.46 5.41 -6.84
N LEU A 391 1.31 4.77 -8.00
CA LEU A 391 1.79 3.40 -8.22
C LEU A 391 3.33 3.30 -8.08
N TYR A 392 4.09 4.30 -8.53
CA TYR A 392 5.55 4.34 -8.31
C TYR A 392 5.90 4.47 -6.82
N ALA A 393 5.21 5.35 -6.09
CA ALA A 393 5.40 5.46 -4.65
C ALA A 393 5.07 4.14 -3.93
N ALA A 394 4.02 3.41 -4.37
CA ALA A 394 3.70 2.08 -3.85
C ALA A 394 4.80 1.03 -4.12
N GLU A 395 5.45 1.05 -5.29
CA GLU A 395 6.64 0.22 -5.56
C GLU A 395 7.77 0.54 -4.57
N MET A 396 8.19 1.81 -4.52
CA MET A 396 9.29 2.31 -3.68
C MET A 396 9.08 2.02 -2.19
N PHE A 397 7.84 2.13 -1.71
CA PHE A 397 7.42 1.79 -0.35
C PHE A 397 7.57 0.30 -0.03
N ALA A 398 7.42 -0.60 -1.01
CA ALA A 398 7.55 -2.04 -0.82
C ALA A 398 9.00 -2.54 -0.99
N SER A 399 9.85 -1.78 -1.69
CA SER A 399 11.25 -2.13 -1.96
C SER A 399 12.16 -2.03 -0.75
N ASN A 400 11.80 -1.22 0.24
CA ASN A 400 12.62 -0.90 1.41
C ASN A 400 11.79 -1.06 2.69
N LEU A 401 12.45 -1.33 3.82
CA LEU A 401 11.80 -1.49 5.11
C LEU A 401 11.74 -0.15 5.87
N GLY A 402 10.66 0.09 6.61
CA GLY A 402 10.56 1.27 7.49
C GLY A 402 10.56 2.65 6.81
N VAL A 403 10.28 2.74 5.49
CA VAL A 403 10.27 4.03 4.75
C VAL A 403 9.27 5.02 5.35
N ASN A 404 9.76 6.12 5.89
CA ASN A 404 8.96 7.11 6.62
C ASN A 404 8.09 7.94 5.67
N TYR A 405 8.62 8.31 4.49
CA TYR A 405 7.94 9.05 3.44
C TYR A 405 8.70 8.90 2.11
N LEU A 406 8.08 9.39 1.03
CA LEU A 406 8.66 9.48 -0.31
C LEU A 406 8.34 10.85 -0.94
N LEU A 407 9.17 11.24 -1.90
CA LEU A 407 8.94 12.40 -2.77
C LEU A 407 8.86 11.91 -4.22
N ASN A 408 7.81 12.29 -4.95
CA ASN A 408 7.80 12.24 -6.42
C ASN A 408 7.47 13.63 -6.97
N ILE A 409 7.76 13.84 -8.25
CA ILE A 409 7.51 15.10 -8.94
C ILE A 409 6.63 14.83 -10.16
N ILE A 410 5.54 15.58 -10.30
CA ILE A 410 4.75 15.61 -11.54
C ILE A 410 5.13 16.88 -12.29
N VAL A 411 5.34 16.78 -13.61
CA VAL A 411 5.63 17.92 -14.48
C VAL A 411 4.59 18.00 -15.60
N ILE A 412 3.96 19.15 -15.76
CA ILE A 412 3.01 19.44 -16.84
C ILE A 412 3.46 20.73 -17.54
N ASP A 413 3.82 20.62 -18.81
CA ASP A 413 4.38 21.70 -19.62
C ASP A 413 5.62 22.37 -18.97
N ASP A 414 5.49 23.51 -18.29
CA ASP A 414 6.56 24.23 -17.58
C ASP A 414 6.36 24.30 -16.05
N VAL A 415 5.36 23.59 -15.52
CA VAL A 415 4.98 23.61 -14.11
C VAL A 415 5.29 22.26 -13.47
N MET A 416 5.84 22.27 -12.25
CA MET A 416 6.07 21.07 -11.45
C MET A 416 5.40 21.11 -10.08
N TRP A 417 4.99 19.95 -9.61
CA TRP A 417 4.40 19.72 -8.28
C TRP A 417 5.23 18.71 -7.52
N ILE A 418 5.55 19.03 -6.28
CA ILE A 418 6.16 18.10 -5.32
C ILE A 418 5.02 17.34 -4.64
N TRP A 419 5.05 16.02 -4.76
CA TRP A 419 4.14 15.10 -4.11
C TRP A 419 4.87 14.38 -2.98
N TYR A 420 4.45 14.64 -1.75
CA TYR A 420 4.93 14.01 -0.53
C TYR A 420 3.97 12.88 -0.15
N TYR A 421 4.47 11.66 -0.04
CA TYR A 421 3.70 10.48 0.35
C TYR A 421 4.19 9.99 1.70
N ASP A 422 3.29 9.83 2.68
CA ASP A 422 3.55 9.07 3.90
C ASP A 422 2.38 8.15 4.24
N ARG A 423 2.46 7.46 5.37
CA ARG A 423 1.43 6.48 5.78
C ARG A 423 0.14 7.10 6.33
N GLN A 424 0.11 8.41 6.60
CA GLN A 424 -1.11 9.14 6.92
C GLN A 424 -1.81 9.69 5.67
N GLY A 425 -1.09 9.82 4.55
CA GLY A 425 -1.66 10.20 3.26
C GLY A 425 -0.74 11.06 2.42
N ILE A 426 -1.32 11.72 1.43
CA ILE A 426 -0.60 12.44 0.39
C ILE A 426 -0.70 13.96 0.62
N ILE A 427 0.41 14.68 0.43
CA ILE A 427 0.46 16.14 0.45
C ILE A 427 1.07 16.63 -0.86
N GLN A 428 0.35 17.53 -1.54
CA GLN A 428 0.80 18.17 -2.77
C GLN A 428 1.13 19.64 -2.50
N CYS A 429 2.23 20.16 -3.06
CA CYS A 429 2.46 21.61 -3.06
C CYS A 429 1.74 22.28 -4.23
N SER A 430 1.54 23.61 -4.16
CA SER A 430 1.15 24.39 -5.34
C SER A 430 2.25 24.39 -6.42
N GLY A 431 1.89 24.53 -7.70
CA GLY A 431 2.81 24.36 -8.83
C GLY A 431 3.91 25.42 -8.90
N ILE A 432 5.16 24.99 -9.05
CA ILE A 432 6.34 25.85 -9.32
C ILE A 432 6.58 25.86 -10.82
N ASN A 433 6.59 27.03 -11.46
CA ASN A 433 7.00 27.14 -12.86
C ASN A 433 8.54 27.14 -12.93
N PHE A 434 9.16 26.05 -13.41
CA PHE A 434 10.62 25.91 -13.39
C PHE A 434 11.35 26.75 -14.44
N ILE A 435 10.61 27.46 -15.30
CA ILE A 435 11.14 28.35 -16.35
C ILE A 435 11.03 29.82 -15.92
N GLN A 436 9.85 30.25 -15.44
CA GLN A 436 9.60 31.63 -15.01
C GLN A 436 10.05 31.88 -13.56
N ASP A 437 9.92 30.88 -12.69
CA ASP A 437 10.40 30.91 -11.29
C ASP A 437 11.59 29.95 -11.11
N LEU A 438 12.61 30.15 -11.96
CA LEU A 438 13.88 29.44 -11.87
C LEU A 438 14.51 29.47 -10.47
N PRO A 439 14.44 30.58 -9.68
CA PRO A 439 14.96 30.59 -8.31
C PRO A 439 14.34 29.52 -7.40
N ARG A 440 13.02 29.31 -7.43
CA ARG A 440 12.37 28.27 -6.60
C ARG A 440 12.71 26.85 -7.06
N PHE A 441 12.86 26.62 -8.36
CA PHE A 441 13.38 25.35 -8.88
C PHE A 441 14.83 25.09 -8.44
N MET A 442 15.70 26.10 -8.47
CA MET A 442 17.07 25.99 -7.95
C MET A 442 17.09 25.69 -6.46
N VAL A 443 16.22 26.31 -5.66
CA VAL A 443 16.11 26.04 -4.21
C VAL A 443 15.64 24.61 -3.93
N LEU A 444 14.72 24.06 -4.73
CA LEU A 444 14.33 22.65 -4.64
C LEU A 444 15.55 21.73 -4.84
N LEU A 445 16.28 21.90 -5.94
CA LEU A 445 17.48 21.10 -6.23
C LEU A 445 18.57 21.30 -5.15
N TYR A 446 18.73 22.52 -4.64
CA TYR A 446 19.68 22.87 -3.59
C TYR A 446 19.40 22.11 -2.29
N ALA A 447 18.13 22.03 -1.88
CA ALA A 447 17.69 21.27 -0.72
C ALA A 447 17.93 19.77 -0.90
N LEU A 448 17.44 19.20 -2.02
CA LEU A 448 17.53 17.76 -2.30
C LEU A 448 18.97 17.25 -2.44
N GLN A 449 19.91 18.08 -2.92
CA GLN A 449 21.35 17.76 -2.99
C GLN A 449 22.01 17.64 -1.59
N ARG A 450 21.39 18.20 -0.55
CA ARG A 450 21.91 18.24 0.84
C ARG A 450 21.22 17.22 1.75
N PHE A 451 20.43 16.33 1.15
CA PHE A 451 19.75 15.24 1.85
C PHE A 451 20.69 14.03 1.98
N GLU A 452 20.84 13.54 3.20
CA GLU A 452 21.29 12.17 3.45
C GLU A 452 20.13 11.20 3.17
N LEU A 453 20.39 9.88 3.15
CA LEU A 453 19.33 8.88 2.95
C LEU A 453 18.13 9.02 3.92
N PRO A 454 18.31 9.40 5.21
CA PRO A 454 17.19 9.68 6.11
C PRO A 454 16.34 10.89 5.71
N ASP A 455 16.93 11.90 5.08
CA ASP A 455 16.20 13.06 4.52
C ASP A 455 15.45 12.71 3.23
N TRP A 456 15.77 11.58 2.60
CA TRP A 456 14.95 10.90 1.59
C TRP A 456 13.94 9.91 2.17
N GLY A 457 13.72 9.93 3.49
CA GLY A 457 12.74 9.08 4.18
C GLY A 457 13.19 7.65 4.44
N ARG A 458 14.45 7.28 4.17
CA ARG A 458 15.00 5.96 4.50
C ARG A 458 15.30 5.89 5.99
N ASN A 459 14.64 4.97 6.71
CA ASN A 459 14.88 4.83 8.13
C ASN A 459 16.28 4.25 8.38
N LYS A 460 17.15 5.04 9.03
CA LYS A 460 18.56 4.76 9.30
C LYS A 460 18.80 3.49 10.13
N ASP A 461 17.80 3.08 10.92
CA ASP A 461 17.93 1.99 11.87
C ASP A 461 17.73 0.62 11.19
N PHE A 462 17.26 0.58 9.93
CA PHE A 462 17.14 -0.63 9.10
C PHE A 462 18.26 -0.70 8.05
N ILE A 463 19.43 -1.20 8.43
CA ILE A 463 20.63 -1.23 7.59
C ILE A 463 20.59 -2.47 6.66
N PRO A 464 20.53 -2.32 5.33
CA PRO A 464 20.47 -3.46 4.42
C PRO A 464 21.81 -4.20 4.36
N VAL A 465 21.79 -5.53 4.57
CA VAL A 465 22.97 -6.41 4.56
C VAL A 465 22.75 -7.66 3.71
N GLN A 466 23.84 -8.33 3.33
CA GLN A 466 23.82 -9.61 2.62
C GLN A 466 24.41 -10.70 3.52
N VAL A 467 23.61 -11.72 3.84
CA VAL A 467 24.00 -12.86 4.68
C VAL A 467 23.76 -14.12 3.87
N GLU A 468 24.81 -14.90 3.60
CA GLU A 468 24.74 -16.11 2.74
C GLU A 468 24.11 -15.86 1.36
N GLY A 469 24.31 -14.67 0.78
CA GLY A 469 23.69 -14.26 -0.49
C GLY A 469 22.18 -13.97 -0.42
N LYS A 470 21.61 -13.88 0.78
CA LYS A 470 20.21 -13.49 1.04
C LYS A 470 20.16 -12.06 1.58
N GLN A 471 19.23 -11.26 1.08
CA GLN A 471 19.04 -9.88 1.52
C GLN A 471 18.35 -9.86 2.89
N CYS A 472 19.08 -9.39 3.89
CA CYS A 472 18.58 -9.15 5.23
C CYS A 472 18.67 -7.65 5.57
N HIS A 473 18.14 -7.24 6.71
CA HIS A 473 18.40 -5.93 7.31
C HIS A 473 18.85 -6.12 8.76
N GLU A 474 19.96 -5.49 9.15
CA GLU A 474 20.32 -5.33 10.55
C GLU A 474 19.53 -4.17 11.15
N PHE A 475 19.04 -4.36 12.36
CA PHE A 475 18.48 -3.32 13.20
C PHE A 475 19.10 -3.45 14.60
N LYS A 476 19.69 -2.36 15.10
CA LYS A 476 20.53 -2.36 16.30
C LYS A 476 20.22 -1.13 17.14
N ILE A 477 19.59 -1.34 18.30
CA ILE A 477 19.20 -0.25 19.21
C ILE A 477 19.57 -0.56 20.66
N LYS A 478 19.76 0.50 21.46
CA LYS A 478 19.91 0.37 22.91
C LYS A 478 18.53 0.34 23.58
N ASP A 479 18.38 -0.59 24.51
CA ASP A 479 17.23 -0.87 25.33
C ASP A 479 17.65 -0.81 26.81
N GLU A 480 16.80 -0.28 27.69
CA GLU A 480 17.14 -0.03 29.09
C GLU A 480 17.29 -1.32 29.91
N GLU A 481 16.54 -2.38 29.58
CA GLU A 481 16.60 -3.67 30.28
C GLU A 481 17.62 -4.63 29.63
N LEU A 482 17.65 -4.66 28.29
CA LEU A 482 18.38 -5.65 27.50
C LEU A 482 19.77 -5.21 27.08
N GLY A 483 20.11 -3.93 27.21
CA GLY A 483 21.35 -3.38 26.68
C GLY A 483 21.26 -3.22 25.16
N MET A 484 22.05 -3.94 24.38
CA MET A 484 21.99 -3.84 22.93
C MET A 484 21.07 -4.91 22.35
N VAL A 485 19.97 -4.51 21.71
CA VAL A 485 19.08 -5.41 20.98
C VAL A 485 19.55 -5.49 19.52
N ASP A 486 19.86 -6.72 19.09
CA ASP A 486 20.47 -7.06 17.81
C ASP A 486 19.48 -7.85 16.93
N LEU A 487 18.77 -7.19 16.02
CA LEU A 487 17.82 -7.86 15.13
C LEU A 487 18.42 -8.06 13.74
N LEU A 488 18.39 -9.29 13.23
CA LEU A 488 18.65 -9.61 11.82
C LEU A 488 17.34 -10.04 11.16
N LEU A 489 16.81 -9.17 10.30
CA LEU A 489 15.51 -9.29 9.64
C LEU A 489 15.69 -9.96 8.27
N HIS A 490 15.16 -11.17 8.09
CA HIS A 490 15.38 -12.00 6.90
C HIS A 490 14.50 -11.59 5.72
N THR A 491 14.74 -10.42 5.15
CA THR A 491 13.85 -9.73 4.20
C THR A 491 13.69 -10.36 2.80
N SER A 492 14.51 -11.34 2.43
CA SER A 492 14.32 -12.18 1.23
C SER A 492 13.78 -13.58 1.55
N HIS A 493 13.36 -13.85 2.79
CA HIS A 493 12.76 -15.13 3.16
C HIS A 493 11.38 -15.31 2.49
N ALA A 494 11.06 -16.52 2.05
CA ALA A 494 9.80 -16.83 1.38
C ALA A 494 8.56 -16.57 2.26
N GLU A 495 8.73 -16.59 3.59
CA GLU A 495 7.67 -16.27 4.56
C GLU A 495 7.45 -14.77 4.79
N ARG A 496 8.24 -13.87 4.17
CA ARG A 496 8.03 -12.42 4.33
C ARG A 496 6.67 -12.00 3.78
N VAL A 497 5.88 -11.35 4.63
CA VAL A 497 4.68 -10.61 4.24
C VAL A 497 5.07 -9.14 4.04
N THR A 498 4.74 -8.57 2.88
CA THR A 498 4.92 -7.16 2.55
C THR A 498 3.58 -6.57 2.13
N HIS A 499 3.34 -5.32 2.55
CA HIS A 499 2.20 -4.51 2.11
C HIS A 499 2.52 -3.80 0.79
N TYR A 500 1.51 -3.62 -0.06
CA TYR A 500 1.57 -2.79 -1.27
C TYR A 500 0.39 -1.82 -1.26
N GLY A 501 0.69 -0.52 -1.19
CA GLY A 501 -0.29 0.55 -1.00
C GLY A 501 0.39 1.83 -0.51
N LEU A 502 -0.31 2.97 -0.63
CA LEU A 502 0.22 4.28 -0.26
C LEU A 502 0.12 4.54 1.25
N GLN A 503 -1.10 4.66 1.77
CA GLN A 503 -1.36 5.02 3.16
C GLN A 503 -1.82 3.82 4.02
N GLY A 504 -2.05 4.05 5.31
CA GLY A 504 -2.54 3.04 6.26
C GLY A 504 -1.42 2.34 7.05
N ARG A 505 -1.76 1.19 7.66
CA ARG A 505 -0.86 0.46 8.56
C ARG A 505 0.43 -0.06 7.91
N ALA A 506 0.39 -0.37 6.61
CA ALA A 506 1.52 -0.89 5.84
C ALA A 506 2.30 -2.04 6.51
N THR A 507 1.59 -2.94 7.19
CA THR A 507 2.15 -4.04 7.99
C THR A 507 3.05 -4.95 7.16
N ASN A 508 4.31 -5.06 7.58
CA ASN A 508 5.27 -6.05 7.12
C ASN A 508 5.48 -7.07 8.23
N VAL A 509 5.61 -8.35 7.89
CA VAL A 509 6.04 -9.39 8.83
C VAL A 509 7.21 -10.17 8.24
N VAL A 510 8.29 -10.29 9.00
CA VAL A 510 9.57 -10.86 8.55
C VAL A 510 10.10 -11.82 9.62
N PRO A 511 10.61 -13.02 9.27
CA PRO A 511 11.38 -13.83 10.22
C PRO A 511 12.59 -13.06 10.74
N VAL A 512 12.91 -13.22 12.02
CA VAL A 512 13.98 -12.47 12.70
C VAL A 512 14.82 -13.37 13.60
N THR A 513 16.10 -13.07 13.69
CA THR A 513 17.04 -13.68 14.66
C THR A 513 17.68 -12.59 15.52
N SER A 514 17.99 -12.91 16.77
CA SER A 514 18.67 -12.02 17.74
C SER A 514 19.35 -12.84 18.83
N GLU A 515 20.61 -12.52 19.14
CA GLU A 515 21.34 -13.15 20.24
C GLU A 515 20.84 -12.65 21.60
N ALA A 516 20.55 -11.35 21.73
CA ALA A 516 20.04 -10.76 22.96
C ALA A 516 18.69 -11.36 23.39
N LEU A 517 17.76 -11.49 22.44
CA LEU A 517 16.43 -12.07 22.74
C LEU A 517 16.50 -13.58 22.98
N ALA A 518 17.30 -14.33 22.20
CA ALA A 518 17.53 -15.75 22.44
C ALA A 518 18.21 -16.01 23.80
N LYS A 519 19.03 -15.08 24.30
CA LYS A 519 19.62 -15.13 25.64
C LYS A 519 18.61 -14.81 26.74
N LYS A 520 17.71 -13.82 26.58
CA LYS A 520 16.69 -13.46 27.60
C LYS A 520 15.62 -14.55 27.74
N TYR A 521 15.13 -15.08 26.62
CA TYR A 521 13.96 -15.98 26.58
C TYR A 521 14.30 -17.46 26.36
N GLY A 522 15.58 -17.79 26.14
CA GLY A 522 16.04 -19.13 25.81
C GLY A 522 15.85 -19.47 24.32
N ASN A 523 16.25 -20.69 23.95
CA ASN A 523 16.17 -21.13 22.56
C ASN A 523 14.70 -21.41 22.14
N LEU A 524 14.08 -20.42 21.50
CA LEU A 524 12.74 -20.48 20.94
C LEU A 524 12.72 -21.43 19.73
N GLN A 525 12.40 -22.70 19.95
CA GLN A 525 12.43 -23.76 18.93
C GLN A 525 11.61 -23.43 17.66
N ASP A 526 10.53 -22.66 17.80
CA ASP A 526 9.67 -22.26 16.68
C ASP A 526 10.23 -21.06 15.89
N GLY A 527 11.20 -20.33 16.46
CA GLY A 527 11.75 -19.08 15.92
C GLY A 527 10.99 -17.82 16.34
N MET A 528 11.37 -16.68 15.75
CA MET A 528 10.79 -15.35 16.00
C MET A 528 10.35 -14.67 14.70
N VAL A 529 9.39 -13.74 14.81
CA VAL A 529 8.94 -12.87 13.72
C VAL A 529 8.88 -11.42 14.18
N ALA A 530 9.26 -10.50 13.29
CA ALA A 530 9.12 -9.06 13.47
C ALA A 530 7.90 -8.54 12.71
N LYS A 531 6.96 -7.91 13.41
CA LYS A 531 5.84 -7.13 12.85
C LYS A 531 6.25 -5.67 12.82
N ILE A 532 6.31 -5.05 11.63
CA ILE A 532 6.72 -3.66 11.41
C ILE A 532 5.56 -2.92 10.74
N PHE A 533 5.01 -1.88 11.37
CA PHE A 533 3.78 -1.22 10.90
C PHE A 533 3.63 0.22 11.42
N TRP A 534 2.72 0.97 10.80
CA TRP A 534 2.35 2.34 11.15
C TRP A 534 1.01 2.38 11.89
N GLY A 535 1.06 2.30 13.22
CA GLY A 535 -0.11 2.43 14.10
C GLY A 535 -0.60 3.88 14.16
N GLU A 536 -1.90 4.08 14.38
CA GLU A 536 -2.46 5.43 14.57
C GLU A 536 -2.12 5.97 15.96
N ALA A 537 -1.56 7.17 16.02
CA ALA A 537 -1.06 7.79 17.24
C ALA A 537 -2.18 8.14 18.26
N SER A 538 -3.43 8.24 17.79
CA SER A 538 -4.61 8.48 18.63
C SER A 538 -5.20 7.21 19.24
N ARG A 539 -4.74 6.01 18.83
CA ARG A 539 -5.22 4.74 19.36
C ARG A 539 -4.26 4.23 20.44
N THR A 540 -4.80 3.55 21.45
CA THR A 540 -4.00 2.74 22.38
C THR A 540 -3.16 1.74 21.59
N SER A 541 -1.87 1.66 21.89
CA SER A 541 -0.92 0.89 21.10
C SER A 541 -1.07 -0.63 21.37
N GLU A 542 -0.67 -1.46 20.39
CA GLU A 542 -0.71 -2.91 20.54
C GLU A 542 0.08 -3.42 21.76
N PRO A 543 1.28 -2.91 22.11
CA PRO A 543 1.97 -3.28 23.34
C PRO A 543 1.17 -2.99 24.62
N GLU A 544 0.58 -1.79 24.75
CA GLU A 544 -0.23 -1.42 25.93
C GLU A 544 -1.47 -2.31 26.09
N ILE A 545 -2.13 -2.65 24.97
CA ILE A 545 -3.26 -3.59 24.98
C ILE A 545 -2.78 -4.99 25.39
N LEU A 546 -1.65 -5.45 24.84
CA LEU A 546 -1.08 -6.75 25.18
C LEU A 546 -0.65 -6.84 26.65
N ASP A 547 -0.20 -5.75 27.27
CA ASP A 547 0.11 -5.74 28.71
C ASP A 547 -1.15 -5.88 29.57
N LYS A 548 -2.25 -5.18 29.22
CA LYS A 548 -3.56 -5.42 29.87
C LYS A 548 -4.05 -6.86 29.68
N VAL A 549 -3.84 -7.43 28.50
CA VAL A 549 -4.18 -8.83 28.18
C VAL A 549 -3.32 -9.83 28.98
N LYS A 550 -2.02 -9.55 29.19
CA LYS A 550 -1.14 -10.35 30.06
C LYS A 550 -1.60 -10.34 31.51
N GLU A 551 -2.08 -9.22 32.05
CA GLU A 551 -2.65 -9.18 33.41
C GLU A 551 -3.88 -10.08 33.54
N ILE A 552 -4.78 -10.06 32.55
CA ILE A 552 -5.95 -10.96 32.50
C ILE A 552 -5.49 -12.43 32.43
N ALA A 553 -4.46 -12.73 31.63
CA ALA A 553 -3.88 -14.06 31.49
C ALA A 553 -3.27 -14.65 32.77
N LYS A 554 -2.92 -13.82 33.78
CA LYS A 554 -2.48 -14.31 35.10
C LYS A 554 -3.62 -14.92 35.91
N VAL A 555 -4.85 -14.45 35.70
CA VAL A 555 -6.05 -14.85 36.45
C VAL A 555 -6.87 -15.90 35.68
N HIS A 556 -6.96 -15.78 34.36
CA HIS A 556 -7.84 -16.62 33.54
C HIS A 556 -7.07 -17.66 32.71
N ASN A 557 -7.22 -18.94 33.05
CA ASN A 557 -6.66 -20.07 32.30
C ASN A 557 -7.18 -20.19 30.86
N THR A 558 -8.28 -19.53 30.49
CA THR A 558 -8.81 -19.44 29.12
C THR A 558 -8.05 -18.45 28.24
N VAL A 559 -7.29 -17.53 28.84
CA VAL A 559 -6.46 -16.51 28.15
C VAL A 559 -4.98 -16.86 28.26
N LYS A 560 -4.56 -17.44 29.40
CA LYS A 560 -3.21 -17.96 29.60
C LYS A 560 -2.79 -18.90 28.48
N ASP A 561 -1.58 -18.70 27.96
CA ASP A 561 -0.99 -19.44 26.83
C ASP A 561 -1.76 -19.32 25.48
N HIS A 562 -2.88 -18.57 25.42
CA HIS A 562 -3.80 -18.41 24.27
C HIS A 562 -3.73 -17.02 23.60
N ILE A 563 -2.65 -16.28 23.87
CA ILE A 563 -2.35 -14.91 23.41
C ILE A 563 -0.91 -14.89 22.82
N PRO A 564 -0.52 -13.91 21.99
CA PRO A 564 0.80 -13.91 21.37
C PRO A 564 1.91 -13.56 22.37
N ASP A 565 2.99 -14.34 22.35
CA ASP A 565 4.21 -14.09 23.12
C ASP A 565 4.97 -12.87 22.53
N LEU A 566 4.64 -11.65 22.99
CA LEU A 566 5.40 -10.42 22.68
C LEU A 566 6.71 -10.42 23.47
N LEU A 567 7.84 -10.55 22.77
CA LEU A 567 9.18 -10.70 23.34
C LEU A 567 9.89 -9.35 23.51
N TRP A 568 9.68 -8.41 22.57
CA TRP A 568 10.27 -7.07 22.60
C TRP A 568 9.51 -6.14 21.65
N HIS A 569 9.57 -4.84 21.86
CA HIS A 569 9.05 -3.84 20.92
C HIS A 569 9.80 -2.52 21.01
N HIS A 570 9.70 -1.72 19.95
CA HIS A 570 10.13 -0.32 19.92
C HIS A 570 9.16 0.54 19.11
N THR A 571 9.01 1.78 19.57
CA THR A 571 8.12 2.80 19.00
C THR A 571 8.97 3.99 18.61
N PHE A 572 8.92 4.40 17.34
CA PHE A 572 9.71 5.51 16.83
C PHE A 572 9.06 6.85 17.21
N THR A 573 9.84 7.88 17.53
CA THR A 573 9.33 9.13 18.12
C THR A 573 8.71 10.12 17.14
N ASN A 574 8.75 9.84 15.83
CA ASN A 574 8.48 10.84 14.79
C ASN A 574 7.14 10.55 14.09
N PRO A 575 6.02 11.19 14.51
CA PRO A 575 4.71 10.98 13.91
C PRO A 575 4.61 11.67 12.53
N THR A 576 3.73 11.14 11.67
CA THR A 576 3.44 11.72 10.35
C THR A 576 2.73 13.09 10.41
N SER A 577 2.19 13.50 11.57
CA SER A 577 1.59 14.83 11.73
C SER A 577 2.62 15.96 11.62
N ALA A 578 3.88 15.72 12.00
CA ALA A 578 4.89 16.77 12.12
C ALA A 578 5.12 17.56 10.81
N ILE A 579 5.06 16.89 9.65
CA ILE A 579 5.15 17.57 8.34
C ILE A 579 3.88 18.36 8.01
N ARG A 580 2.69 17.87 8.40
CA ARG A 580 1.41 18.58 8.20
C ARG A 580 1.36 19.84 9.05
N GLU A 581 1.81 19.77 10.30
CA GLU A 581 2.02 20.92 11.19
C GLU A 581 2.99 21.94 10.59
N ALA A 582 4.15 21.50 10.09
CA ALA A 582 5.16 22.36 9.47
C ALA A 582 4.66 23.04 8.17
N LEU A 583 3.78 22.38 7.42
CA LEU A 583 3.18 22.91 6.18
C LEU A 583 1.91 23.74 6.41
N GLY A 584 1.39 23.80 7.64
CA GLY A 584 0.13 24.49 7.96
C GLY A 584 -1.12 23.79 7.40
N VAL A 585 -1.07 22.47 7.20
CA VAL A 585 -2.21 21.67 6.75
C VAL A 585 -3.22 21.53 7.92
N PRO A 586 -4.53 21.74 7.70
CA PRO A 586 -5.54 21.59 8.74
C PRO A 586 -5.58 20.17 9.35
N ASP A 587 -5.99 20.09 10.62
CA ASP A 587 -6.19 18.86 11.38
C ASP A 587 -5.03 17.85 11.29
N PRO A 588 -3.76 18.27 11.52
CA PRO A 588 -2.59 17.48 11.19
C PRO A 588 -2.45 16.19 12.02
N ALA A 589 -3.07 16.14 13.21
CA ALA A 589 -3.13 14.96 14.06
C ALA A 589 -4.12 13.90 13.57
N THR A 590 -5.10 14.25 12.73
CA THR A 590 -6.16 13.35 12.29
C THR A 590 -5.58 12.26 11.38
N GLY A 591 -5.70 11.01 11.82
CA GLY A 591 -5.09 9.86 11.14
C GLY A 591 -3.55 9.82 11.23
N SER A 592 -2.93 10.63 12.10
CA SER A 592 -1.48 10.62 12.33
C SER A 592 -1.00 9.23 12.74
N ARG A 593 0.15 8.81 12.21
CA ARG A 593 0.73 7.48 12.43
C ARG A 593 2.14 7.55 12.97
N VAL A 594 2.48 6.52 13.73
CA VAL A 594 3.81 6.27 14.29
C VAL A 594 4.28 4.89 13.84
N LEU A 595 5.55 4.75 13.49
CA LEU A 595 6.16 3.47 13.15
C LEU A 595 6.42 2.65 14.44
N TYR A 596 6.15 1.35 14.36
CA TYR A 596 6.41 0.36 15.40
C TYR A 596 7.19 -0.82 14.83
N ILE A 597 8.02 -1.44 15.66
CA ILE A 597 8.54 -2.80 15.46
C ILE A 597 8.26 -3.64 16.70
N LEU A 598 7.53 -4.75 16.54
CA LEU A 598 7.19 -5.70 17.59
C LEU A 598 7.78 -7.07 17.23
N ILE A 599 8.40 -7.75 18.20
CA ILE A 599 9.02 -9.06 18.04
C ILE A 599 8.20 -10.08 18.80
N PHE A 600 7.66 -11.05 18.08
CA PHE A 600 6.85 -12.12 18.62
C PHE A 600 7.56 -13.47 18.42
N ARG A 601 7.21 -14.45 19.26
CA ARG A 601 7.44 -15.86 18.92
C ARG A 601 6.72 -16.19 17.60
N LYS A 602 7.36 -16.97 16.73
CA LYS A 602 6.71 -17.47 15.52
C LYS A 602 5.60 -18.46 15.87
N LEU A 603 4.44 -18.29 15.25
CA LEU A 603 3.27 -19.13 15.39
C LEU A 603 2.87 -19.71 14.02
N GLU A 604 2.08 -20.78 14.03
CA GLU A 604 1.53 -21.40 12.83
C GLU A 604 0.07 -20.97 12.60
N PRO A 605 -0.39 -20.81 11.35
CA PRO A 605 -1.75 -20.38 11.07
C PRO A 605 -2.76 -21.50 11.29
N ILE A 606 -3.96 -21.17 11.76
CA ILE A 606 -5.05 -22.14 11.90
C ILE A 606 -5.39 -22.85 10.57
N THR A 607 -5.12 -22.21 9.42
CA THR A 607 -5.34 -22.78 8.09
C THR A 607 -4.55 -24.07 7.81
N LYS A 608 -3.48 -24.36 8.57
CA LYS A 608 -2.74 -25.63 8.48
C LYS A 608 -3.49 -26.81 9.12
N LEU A 609 -4.45 -26.55 10.00
CA LEU A 609 -5.20 -27.58 10.73
C LEU A 609 -6.45 -28.04 9.95
N HIS A 610 -6.95 -29.22 10.30
CA HIS A 610 -8.16 -29.79 9.73
C HIS A 610 -8.88 -30.71 10.73
N GLY A 611 -10.12 -31.09 10.44
CA GLY A 611 -10.86 -32.05 11.27
C GLY A 611 -11.05 -31.56 12.71
N LYS A 612 -10.80 -32.45 13.68
CA LYS A 612 -10.93 -32.14 15.11
C LYS A 612 -9.88 -31.15 15.61
N GLU A 613 -8.64 -31.21 15.14
CA GLU A 613 -7.59 -30.25 15.52
C GLU A 613 -7.97 -28.80 15.17
N LEU A 614 -8.58 -28.58 13.99
CA LEU A 614 -9.09 -27.27 13.56
C LEU A 614 -10.18 -26.76 14.52
N PHE A 615 -11.17 -27.60 14.84
CA PHE A 615 -12.25 -27.24 15.76
C PHE A 615 -11.73 -26.92 17.17
N ASP A 616 -10.84 -27.76 17.70
CA ASP A 616 -10.33 -27.60 19.07
C ASP A 616 -9.51 -26.31 19.22
N VAL A 617 -8.71 -25.95 18.22
CA VAL A 617 -7.94 -24.68 18.20
C VAL A 617 -8.84 -23.47 17.97
N TRP A 618 -9.80 -23.55 17.04
CA TRP A 618 -10.79 -22.50 16.81
C TRP A 618 -11.63 -22.22 18.07
N TYR A 619 -12.05 -23.25 18.79
CA TYR A 619 -12.81 -23.12 20.03
C TYR A 619 -11.98 -22.54 21.18
N GLN A 620 -10.70 -22.90 21.30
CA GLN A 620 -9.77 -22.25 22.24
C GLN A 620 -9.69 -20.72 22.01
N CYS A 621 -9.65 -20.28 20.75
CA CYS A 621 -9.63 -18.86 20.40
C CYS A 621 -10.93 -18.14 20.85
N ILE A 622 -12.10 -18.79 20.74
CA ILE A 622 -13.38 -18.25 21.24
C ILE A 622 -13.38 -18.14 22.77
N LEU A 623 -12.84 -19.13 23.49
CA LEU A 623 -12.77 -19.11 24.95
C LEU A 623 -11.83 -18.00 25.47
N CYS A 624 -10.72 -17.76 24.77
CA CYS A 624 -9.85 -16.61 25.02
C CYS A 624 -10.62 -15.30 24.76
N HIS A 625 -11.21 -15.16 23.57
CA HIS A 625 -11.94 -13.97 23.13
C HIS A 625 -13.11 -13.58 24.06
N ILE A 626 -13.98 -14.51 24.46
CA ILE A 626 -15.10 -14.19 25.38
C ILE A 626 -14.62 -13.77 26.76
N THR A 627 -13.50 -14.32 27.23
CA THR A 627 -12.93 -13.94 28.53
C THR A 627 -12.39 -12.52 28.44
N LEU A 628 -11.64 -12.20 27.39
CA LEU A 628 -11.13 -10.86 27.12
C LEU A 628 -12.25 -9.83 26.98
N TRP A 629 -13.33 -10.17 26.26
CA TRP A 629 -14.51 -9.29 26.15
C TRP A 629 -15.13 -8.97 27.51
N LYS A 630 -15.32 -9.98 28.38
CA LYS A 630 -15.87 -9.79 29.73
C LYS A 630 -14.96 -8.94 30.62
N GLU A 631 -13.65 -9.01 30.43
CA GLU A 631 -12.65 -8.19 31.11
C GLU A 631 -12.41 -6.81 30.44
N GLY A 632 -13.25 -6.44 29.47
CA GLY A 632 -13.24 -5.12 28.82
C GLY A 632 -12.20 -4.93 27.73
N VAL A 633 -11.65 -6.01 27.15
CA VAL A 633 -10.76 -5.98 25.98
C VAL A 633 -11.52 -6.47 24.75
N TYR A 634 -11.77 -5.58 23.79
CA TYR A 634 -12.55 -5.90 22.58
C TYR A 634 -11.64 -6.02 21.37
N HIS A 635 -11.58 -7.21 20.76
CA HIS A 635 -10.68 -7.50 19.64
C HIS A 635 -11.13 -6.90 18.31
N ARG A 636 -12.42 -6.98 17.96
CA ARG A 636 -13.06 -6.36 16.79
C ARG A 636 -12.50 -6.75 15.39
N ASP A 637 -11.61 -7.74 15.30
CA ASP A 637 -10.96 -8.14 14.04
C ASP A 637 -10.71 -9.65 13.96
N VAL A 638 -11.76 -10.43 14.19
CA VAL A 638 -11.73 -11.90 14.07
C VAL A 638 -11.59 -12.29 12.59
N SER A 639 -10.45 -12.89 12.23
CA SER A 639 -10.13 -13.32 10.86
C SER A 639 -9.31 -14.62 10.85
N PRO A 640 -9.25 -15.40 9.75
CA PRO A 640 -8.45 -16.63 9.66
C PRO A 640 -6.94 -16.39 9.80
N GLY A 641 -6.50 -15.14 9.64
CA GLY A 641 -5.11 -14.73 9.79
C GLY A 641 -4.71 -14.36 11.22
N ASN A 642 -5.70 -14.08 12.06
CA ASN A 642 -5.57 -13.72 13.47
C ASN A 642 -5.79 -14.93 14.39
N LEU A 643 -6.24 -16.05 13.84
CA LEU A 643 -6.31 -17.35 14.54
C LEU A 643 -5.05 -18.17 14.22
N MET A 644 -4.24 -18.42 15.23
CA MET A 644 -2.94 -19.08 15.14
C MET A 644 -2.86 -20.27 16.10
N TRP A 645 -1.77 -21.04 16.07
CA TRP A 645 -1.48 -22.11 17.03
C TRP A 645 0.01 -22.38 17.16
N TYR A 646 0.37 -23.13 18.20
CA TYR A 646 1.67 -23.78 18.37
C TYR A 646 1.50 -25.12 19.11
N ARG A 647 2.56 -25.94 19.19
CA ARG A 647 2.56 -27.15 20.02
C ARG A 647 3.38 -26.93 21.30
N ARG A 648 2.85 -27.37 22.43
CA ARG A 648 3.54 -27.37 23.73
C ARG A 648 3.29 -28.69 24.42
N ASN A 649 4.36 -29.41 24.77
CA ASN A 649 4.29 -30.72 25.43
C ASN A 649 3.36 -31.71 24.68
N GLY A 650 3.40 -31.72 23.35
CA GLY A 650 2.55 -32.54 22.47
C GLY A 650 1.13 -32.01 22.22
N LYS A 651 0.62 -31.08 23.05
CA LYS A 651 -0.72 -30.50 22.91
C LYS A 651 -0.71 -29.32 21.92
N LEU A 652 -1.76 -29.23 21.10
CA LEU A 652 -2.08 -28.02 20.31
C LEU A 652 -2.68 -26.93 21.21
N ILE A 653 -2.09 -25.73 21.14
CA ILE A 653 -2.57 -24.53 21.82
C ILE A 653 -2.97 -23.52 20.75
N GLY A 654 -4.24 -23.13 20.73
CA GLY A 654 -4.74 -22.06 19.86
C GLY A 654 -4.40 -20.69 20.43
N VAL A 655 -4.07 -19.73 19.57
CA VAL A 655 -3.71 -18.36 19.93
C VAL A 655 -4.55 -17.38 19.13
N LEU A 656 -5.21 -16.47 19.83
CA LEU A 656 -5.84 -15.30 19.23
C LEU A 656 -4.79 -14.18 19.15
N ASN A 657 -4.49 -13.70 17.95
CA ASN A 657 -3.36 -12.84 17.60
C ASN A 657 -3.81 -11.54 16.92
N ASP A 658 -2.91 -10.55 16.83
CA ASP A 658 -3.10 -9.23 16.20
C ASP A 658 -4.07 -8.29 16.96
N TYR A 659 -3.55 -7.61 17.98
CA TYR A 659 -4.33 -6.74 18.88
C TYR A 659 -4.33 -5.26 18.46
N ASP A 660 -3.73 -4.90 17.32
CA ASP A 660 -3.57 -3.49 16.92
C ASP A 660 -4.89 -2.74 16.60
N LEU A 661 -5.96 -3.46 16.24
CA LEU A 661 -7.31 -2.92 16.08
C LEU A 661 -8.20 -3.09 17.31
N SER A 662 -7.67 -3.64 18.41
CA SER A 662 -8.41 -3.80 19.65
C SER A 662 -8.72 -2.44 20.31
N SER A 663 -9.56 -2.49 21.33
CA SER A 663 -9.95 -1.34 22.16
C SER A 663 -10.24 -1.78 23.60
N LEU A 664 -10.13 -0.84 24.54
CA LEU A 664 -10.41 -1.07 25.95
C LEU A 664 -11.71 -0.36 26.37
N ALA A 665 -12.56 -1.03 27.12
CA ALA A 665 -13.89 -0.54 27.52
C ALA A 665 -13.88 0.76 28.33
N ASN A 666 -12.76 1.05 29.00
CA ASN A 666 -12.56 2.24 29.84
C ASN A 666 -11.85 3.40 29.11
N ILE A 667 -11.51 3.27 27.82
CA ILE A 667 -10.85 4.31 27.04
C ILE A 667 -11.82 4.89 26.00
N VAL A 668 -11.90 6.21 25.93
CA VAL A 668 -12.63 6.94 24.87
C VAL A 668 -11.80 6.92 23.59
N GLY A 669 -11.75 5.76 22.93
CA GLY A 669 -11.34 5.63 21.53
C GLY A 669 -12.54 5.77 20.58
N PRO A 670 -12.33 5.65 19.25
CA PRO A 670 -13.43 5.61 18.29
C PRO A 670 -14.42 4.48 18.63
N GLN A 671 -15.65 4.87 18.99
CA GLN A 671 -16.67 3.95 19.53
C GLN A 671 -17.49 3.23 18.44
N GLY A 672 -17.25 3.52 17.16
CA GLY A 672 -17.89 2.87 16.01
C GLY A 672 -16.96 1.93 15.22
N ASN A 673 -17.49 1.32 14.15
CA ASN A 673 -16.72 0.55 13.17
C ASN A 673 -15.92 1.47 12.23
N GLU A 674 -15.13 2.38 12.77
CA GLU A 674 -14.21 3.22 11.99
C GLU A 674 -13.08 2.34 11.42
N ARG A 675 -13.39 1.69 10.27
CA ARG A 675 -12.54 0.78 9.50
C ARG A 675 -11.96 -0.43 10.28
N THR A 676 -12.65 -0.91 11.32
CA THR A 676 -12.26 -2.14 12.04
C THR A 676 -12.98 -3.38 11.53
N GLY A 677 -12.20 -4.38 11.08
CA GLY A 677 -12.69 -5.71 10.71
C GLY A 677 -12.45 -6.08 9.24
N THR A 678 -12.24 -7.36 8.98
CA THR A 678 -12.16 -7.91 7.62
C THR A 678 -13.55 -8.10 6.99
N VAL A 679 -13.83 -7.46 5.85
CA VAL A 679 -15.14 -7.48 5.17
C VAL A 679 -15.73 -8.90 4.96
N PRO A 680 -15.00 -9.90 4.42
CA PRO A 680 -15.47 -11.29 4.36
C PRO A 680 -15.88 -11.95 5.69
N PHE A 681 -15.44 -11.45 6.85
CA PHE A 681 -15.74 -12.04 8.17
C PHE A 681 -16.67 -11.17 9.02
N MET A 682 -16.67 -9.84 8.84
CA MET A 682 -17.63 -8.91 9.47
C MET A 682 -19.06 -9.44 9.47
N ALA A 683 -19.74 -9.29 10.61
CA ALA A 683 -21.14 -9.67 10.75
C ALA A 683 -22.08 -8.85 9.83
N LEU A 684 -23.23 -9.41 9.46
CA LEU A 684 -24.19 -8.76 8.54
C LEU A 684 -24.57 -7.32 8.94
N ASP A 685 -24.81 -7.05 10.22
CA ASP A 685 -25.12 -5.70 10.72
C ASP A 685 -24.03 -4.68 10.37
N LEU A 686 -22.77 -5.13 10.45
CA LEU A 686 -21.58 -4.30 10.28
C LEU A 686 -21.29 -3.96 8.82
N LEU A 687 -21.90 -4.68 7.87
CA LEU A 687 -21.74 -4.49 6.43
C LEU A 687 -22.73 -3.46 5.85
N THR A 688 -23.65 -2.94 6.67
CA THR A 688 -24.60 -1.89 6.27
C THR A 688 -23.92 -0.53 6.10
N ALA A 689 -24.46 0.34 5.23
CA ALA A 689 -23.97 1.71 5.07
C ALA A 689 -23.97 2.51 6.38
N LYS A 690 -24.95 2.25 7.26
CA LYS A 690 -25.02 2.82 8.61
C LYS A 690 -23.82 2.39 9.47
N ALA A 691 -23.52 1.09 9.51
CA ALA A 691 -22.41 0.58 10.30
C ALA A 691 -21.04 1.02 9.78
N GLN A 692 -20.88 1.14 8.46
CA GLN A 692 -19.64 1.63 7.82
C GLN A 692 -19.36 3.11 8.11
N ARG A 693 -20.38 3.89 8.53
CA ARG A 693 -20.22 5.25 9.08
C ARG A 693 -20.01 5.28 10.61
N GLY A 694 -19.83 4.12 11.25
CA GLY A 694 -19.63 4.01 12.70
C GLY A 694 -20.90 4.06 13.54
N GLU A 695 -22.08 4.26 12.95
CA GLU A 695 -23.36 4.46 13.66
C GLU A 695 -24.00 3.16 14.22
N VAL A 696 -23.33 2.01 14.09
CA VAL A 696 -23.78 0.73 14.68
C VAL A 696 -22.78 0.31 15.74
N LYS A 697 -23.27 0.19 16.98
CA LYS A 697 -22.51 -0.31 18.13
C LYS A 697 -22.06 -1.74 17.86
N HIS A 698 -20.76 -1.99 18.03
CA HIS A 698 -20.17 -3.32 17.92
C HIS A 698 -20.46 -4.13 19.19
N LEU A 699 -21.01 -5.33 19.03
CA LEU A 699 -21.45 -6.22 20.11
C LEU A 699 -20.73 -7.58 20.02
N TYR A 700 -20.64 -8.31 21.14
CA TYR A 700 -19.95 -9.61 21.19
C TYR A 700 -20.44 -10.61 20.12
N ARG A 701 -21.74 -10.59 19.82
CA ARG A 701 -22.35 -11.45 18.78
C ARG A 701 -21.79 -11.20 17.38
N HIS A 702 -21.27 -10.00 17.09
CA HIS A 702 -20.67 -9.69 15.78
C HIS A 702 -19.32 -10.38 15.60
N ASP A 703 -18.46 -10.37 16.62
CA ASP A 703 -17.21 -11.15 16.63
C ASP A 703 -17.51 -12.66 16.62
N LEU A 704 -18.56 -13.15 17.30
CA LEU A 704 -18.95 -14.57 17.29
C LEU A 704 -19.57 -15.03 15.95
N GLU A 705 -20.34 -14.19 15.26
CA GLU A 705 -20.71 -14.42 13.85
C GLU A 705 -19.44 -14.49 12.98
N SER A 706 -18.47 -13.61 13.20
CA SER A 706 -17.19 -13.61 12.48
C SER A 706 -16.42 -14.93 12.68
N PHE A 707 -16.37 -15.49 13.89
CA PHE A 707 -15.79 -16.82 14.14
C PHE A 707 -16.46 -17.93 13.31
N MET A 708 -17.79 -17.90 13.12
CA MET A 708 -18.49 -18.89 12.28
C MET A 708 -18.11 -18.74 10.81
N TRP A 709 -18.00 -17.50 10.31
CA TRP A 709 -17.53 -17.23 8.95
C TRP A 709 -16.07 -17.67 8.74
N VAL A 710 -15.19 -17.43 9.71
CA VAL A 710 -13.80 -17.92 9.70
C VAL A 710 -13.74 -19.44 9.62
N PHE A 711 -14.55 -20.15 10.40
CA PHE A 711 -14.60 -21.61 10.34
C PHE A 711 -15.06 -22.12 8.97
N ALA A 712 -16.16 -21.55 8.45
CA ALA A 712 -16.67 -21.86 7.11
C ALA A 712 -15.62 -21.63 6.01
N TRP A 713 -14.91 -20.51 6.08
CA TRP A 713 -13.88 -20.11 5.13
C TRP A 713 -12.71 -21.09 5.07
N ILE A 714 -12.19 -21.50 6.24
CA ILE A 714 -11.08 -22.45 6.32
C ILE A 714 -11.55 -23.82 5.82
N PHE A 715 -12.65 -24.34 6.38
CA PHE A 715 -13.15 -25.68 6.09
C PHE A 715 -13.54 -25.87 4.62
N LEU A 716 -14.09 -24.85 3.95
CA LEU A 716 -14.52 -24.92 2.56
C LEU A 716 -13.40 -24.61 1.54
N ARG A 717 -12.39 -23.80 1.91
CA ARG A 717 -11.32 -23.38 0.99
C ARG A 717 -10.02 -24.16 1.16
N TYR A 718 -9.81 -24.91 2.25
CA TYR A 718 -8.57 -25.64 2.52
C TYR A 718 -8.78 -27.16 2.66
N ARG A 719 -7.78 -27.94 2.24
CA ARG A 719 -7.69 -29.39 2.48
C ARG A 719 -6.30 -29.74 2.97
N GLN A 720 -6.20 -30.43 4.11
CA GLN A 720 -4.91 -30.86 4.68
C GLN A 720 -3.87 -29.73 4.75
N GLY A 721 -4.32 -28.52 5.13
CA GLY A 721 -3.48 -27.32 5.20
C GLY A 721 -3.26 -26.56 3.87
N VAL A 722 -3.68 -27.13 2.73
CA VAL A 722 -3.45 -26.57 1.39
C VAL A 722 -4.70 -25.84 0.88
N LEU A 723 -4.52 -24.61 0.37
CA LEU A 723 -5.58 -23.82 -0.24
C LEU A 723 -6.03 -24.45 -1.58
N LEU A 724 -7.33 -24.61 -1.77
CA LEU A 724 -7.90 -25.21 -2.97
C LEU A 724 -7.69 -24.35 -4.24
N PRO A 725 -7.69 -24.97 -5.44
CA PRO A 725 -7.69 -24.25 -6.71
C PRO A 725 -8.91 -23.32 -6.82
N ARG A 726 -8.73 -22.12 -7.41
CA ARG A 726 -9.74 -21.03 -7.48
C ARG A 726 -11.16 -21.51 -7.84
N ARG A 727 -11.30 -22.39 -8.85
CA ARG A 727 -12.60 -22.93 -9.31
C ARG A 727 -13.37 -23.76 -8.27
N LEU A 728 -12.71 -24.16 -7.18
CA LEU A 728 -13.25 -24.98 -6.09
C LEU A 728 -13.34 -24.22 -4.76
N ARG A 729 -13.11 -22.90 -4.74
CA ARG A 729 -13.15 -22.08 -3.52
C ARG A 729 -14.44 -21.26 -3.43
N PRO A 730 -15.36 -21.59 -2.50
CA PRO A 730 -16.46 -20.69 -2.16
C PRO A 730 -15.94 -19.34 -1.65
N PHE A 731 -16.79 -18.31 -1.76
CA PHE A 731 -16.59 -16.97 -1.21
C PHE A 731 -15.40 -16.16 -1.75
N ASP A 732 -14.65 -16.65 -2.76
CA ASP A 732 -13.59 -15.87 -3.44
C ASP A 732 -14.08 -14.50 -3.93
N ASN A 733 -15.34 -14.42 -4.38
CA ASN A 733 -16.00 -13.19 -4.84
C ASN A 733 -16.53 -12.28 -3.71
N TRP A 734 -16.37 -12.68 -2.43
CA TRP A 734 -16.60 -11.82 -1.27
C TRP A 734 -15.34 -11.05 -0.91
N ALA A 735 -14.16 -11.68 -1.06
CA ALA A 735 -12.86 -11.04 -0.82
C ALA A 735 -12.65 -9.79 -1.69
N THR A 736 -13.21 -9.77 -2.90
CA THR A 736 -13.11 -8.65 -3.86
C THR A 736 -14.19 -7.57 -3.70
N SER A 737 -15.15 -7.73 -2.79
CA SER A 737 -16.31 -6.84 -2.69
C SER A 737 -16.15 -5.77 -1.61
N GLY A 738 -16.64 -4.56 -1.87
CA GLY A 738 -16.91 -3.58 -0.82
C GLY A 738 -17.93 -4.11 0.20
N ALA A 739 -17.95 -3.51 1.39
CA ALA A 739 -18.72 -4.01 2.54
C ALA A 739 -20.19 -4.30 2.22
N ILE A 740 -20.90 -3.33 1.62
CA ILE A 740 -22.33 -3.44 1.29
C ILE A 740 -22.61 -4.64 0.37
N VAL A 741 -21.87 -4.73 -0.75
CA VAL A 741 -21.97 -5.83 -1.73
C VAL A 741 -21.58 -7.18 -1.11
N CYS A 742 -20.64 -7.21 -0.16
CA CYS A 742 -20.34 -8.42 0.60
C CYS A 742 -21.53 -8.83 1.51
N GLY A 743 -22.19 -7.87 2.14
CA GLY A 743 -23.40 -8.08 2.96
C GLY A 743 -24.54 -8.69 2.16
N GLU A 744 -24.85 -8.15 0.98
CA GLU A 744 -25.87 -8.69 0.07
C GLU A 744 -25.57 -10.14 -0.33
N LYS A 745 -24.31 -10.43 -0.72
CA LYS A 745 -23.87 -11.79 -1.08
C LYS A 745 -23.93 -12.76 0.10
N LYS A 746 -23.58 -12.31 1.32
CA LYS A 746 -23.71 -13.09 2.57
C LYS A 746 -25.16 -13.42 2.88
N LEU A 747 -26.06 -12.43 2.81
CA LEU A 747 -27.48 -12.60 3.07
C LEU A 747 -28.14 -13.55 2.06
N SER A 748 -27.81 -13.39 0.77
CA SER A 748 -28.23 -14.31 -0.29
C SER A 748 -27.76 -15.75 -0.04
N PHE A 749 -26.50 -15.93 0.39
CA PHE A 749 -25.97 -17.24 0.75
C PHE A 749 -26.65 -17.84 1.99
N ILE A 750 -26.88 -17.08 3.06
CA ILE A 750 -27.59 -17.55 4.26
C ILE A 750 -29.00 -18.03 3.90
N ASN A 751 -29.69 -17.30 3.02
CA ASN A 751 -31.05 -17.65 2.62
C ASN A 751 -31.12 -18.92 1.76
N THR A 752 -30.14 -19.15 0.89
CA THR A 752 -30.14 -20.21 -0.14
C THR A 752 -29.27 -21.43 0.18
N MET A 753 -28.26 -21.30 1.05
CA MET A 753 -27.30 -22.32 1.48
C MET A 753 -26.68 -23.15 0.34
N THR A 754 -26.27 -22.47 -0.74
CA THR A 754 -25.86 -23.05 -2.04
C THR A 754 -24.52 -23.80 -2.07
N VAL A 755 -23.97 -24.23 -0.93
CA VAL A 755 -22.70 -24.97 -0.86
C VAL A 755 -22.91 -26.45 -0.55
N SER A 756 -22.22 -27.33 -1.28
CA SER A 756 -22.22 -28.78 -1.05
C SER A 756 -21.04 -29.22 -0.18
N ALA A 757 -21.20 -30.37 0.50
CA ALA A 757 -20.12 -30.97 1.29
C ALA A 757 -18.90 -31.28 0.40
N PRO A 758 -17.67 -30.86 0.78
CA PRO A 758 -16.49 -31.23 0.02
C PRO A 758 -16.29 -32.76 0.05
N SER A 759 -15.99 -33.38 -1.09
CA SER A 759 -15.84 -34.84 -1.22
C SER A 759 -14.81 -35.40 -0.22
N GLY A 760 -15.16 -36.45 0.55
CA GLY A 760 -14.26 -37.08 1.51
C GLY A 760 -14.09 -36.32 2.85
N THR A 761 -15.04 -35.45 3.21
CA THR A 761 -15.02 -34.72 4.50
C THR A 761 -15.80 -35.48 5.59
N ASP A 762 -15.41 -35.29 6.85
CA ASP A 762 -16.14 -35.82 8.01
C ASP A 762 -17.58 -35.28 8.03
N SER A 763 -18.54 -36.21 7.96
CA SER A 763 -19.99 -35.94 8.01
C SER A 763 -20.39 -35.16 9.28
N SER A 764 -19.68 -35.40 10.39
CA SER A 764 -19.91 -34.74 11.69
C SER A 764 -19.51 -33.26 11.64
N LEU A 765 -18.39 -32.96 10.98
CA LEU A 765 -17.88 -31.58 10.84
C LEU A 765 -18.65 -30.79 9.78
N TRP A 766 -19.15 -31.46 8.75
CA TRP A 766 -20.15 -30.90 7.83
C TRP A 766 -21.45 -30.55 8.54
N ALA A 767 -22.01 -31.47 9.35
CA ALA A 767 -23.22 -31.23 10.13
C ALA A 767 -23.04 -30.09 11.16
N PHE A 768 -21.83 -29.94 11.73
CA PHE A 768 -21.46 -28.78 12.54
C PHE A 768 -21.53 -27.47 11.75
N LEU A 769 -20.90 -27.39 10.57
CA LEU A 769 -20.91 -26.20 9.73
C LEU A 769 -22.33 -25.81 9.26
N VAL A 770 -23.14 -26.78 8.82
CA VAL A 770 -24.56 -26.55 8.47
C VAL A 770 -25.34 -26.02 9.68
N GLY A 771 -25.06 -26.53 10.88
CA GLY A 771 -25.63 -25.99 12.12
C GLY A 771 -25.25 -24.53 12.38
N CYS A 772 -24.03 -24.11 12.06
CA CYS A 772 -23.61 -22.70 12.14
C CYS A 772 -24.45 -21.83 11.18
N PHE A 773 -24.59 -22.25 9.92
CA PHE A 773 -25.41 -21.51 8.94
C PHE A 773 -26.88 -21.42 9.36
N LEU A 774 -27.46 -22.44 10.00
CA LEU A 774 -28.82 -22.40 10.53
C LEU A 774 -28.97 -21.43 11.71
N VAL A 775 -27.95 -21.29 12.57
CA VAL A 775 -27.92 -20.28 13.64
C VAL A 775 -27.86 -18.88 13.04
N LEU A 776 -26.98 -18.65 12.06
CA LEU A 776 -26.88 -17.36 11.35
C LEU A 776 -28.19 -17.00 10.61
N LYS A 777 -28.83 -17.98 9.96
CA LYS A 777 -30.13 -17.78 9.32
C LYS A 777 -31.20 -17.37 10.31
N LYS A 778 -31.36 -18.14 11.39
CA LYS A 778 -32.36 -17.83 12.41
C LYS A 778 -32.12 -16.43 13.00
N ASP A 779 -30.87 -16.06 13.26
CA ASP A 779 -30.56 -14.76 13.84
C ASP A 779 -30.78 -13.59 12.85
N ALA A 780 -30.64 -13.82 11.55
CA ALA A 780 -31.03 -12.86 10.51
C ALA A 780 -32.57 -12.76 10.38
N ASP A 781 -33.28 -13.89 10.42
CA ASP A 781 -34.75 -13.94 10.39
C ASP A 781 -35.36 -13.24 11.63
N ASP A 782 -34.91 -13.61 12.84
CA ASP A 782 -35.34 -13.01 14.12
C ASP A 782 -35.17 -11.47 14.09
N ARG A 783 -34.05 -10.96 13.53
CA ARG A 783 -33.79 -9.51 13.34
C ARG A 783 -34.68 -8.86 12.30
N TYR A 784 -34.98 -9.54 11.19
CA TYR A 784 -35.88 -9.02 10.16
C TYR A 784 -37.28 -8.79 10.77
N TYR A 785 -37.83 -9.76 11.50
CA TYR A 785 -39.15 -9.62 12.13
C TYR A 785 -39.20 -8.49 13.17
N LEU A 786 -38.17 -8.34 14.02
CA LEU A 786 -38.07 -7.24 14.98
C LEU A 786 -38.02 -5.85 14.34
N SER A 787 -37.65 -5.73 13.05
CA SER A 787 -37.68 -4.45 12.33
C SER A 787 -39.06 -4.03 11.82
N PHE A 788 -40.07 -4.90 11.89
CA PHE A 788 -41.47 -4.60 11.56
C PHE A 788 -42.37 -4.39 12.80
N GLU A 789 -41.90 -4.73 14.00
CA GLU A 789 -42.58 -4.42 15.25
C GLU A 789 -42.14 -3.05 15.77
N GLU A 790 -42.77 -1.97 15.28
CA GLU A 790 -42.69 -0.67 15.97
C GLU A 790 -43.25 -0.81 17.39
N PRO A 791 -42.51 -0.41 18.45
CA PRO A 791 -43.06 -0.35 19.79
C PRO A 791 -44.07 0.80 19.88
N SER A 792 -45.31 0.46 20.23
CA SER A 792 -46.27 1.45 20.72
C SER A 792 -45.80 1.97 22.10
N ASP A 793 -45.15 3.13 22.07
CA ASP A 793 -44.93 4.07 23.17
C ASP A 793 -44.72 3.45 24.57
N SER A 794 -43.74 2.56 24.71
CA SER A 794 -43.16 2.18 26.02
C SER A 794 -41.82 1.42 25.90
N GLY A 795 -40.72 2.06 26.31
CA GLY A 795 -39.51 1.36 26.79
C GLY A 795 -38.52 0.78 25.77
N ALA A 796 -37.99 1.60 24.85
CA ALA A 796 -37.00 1.18 23.85
C ALA A 796 -35.60 0.75 24.39
N ASP A 797 -35.36 0.77 25.71
CA ASP A 797 -34.02 0.55 26.32
C ASP A 797 -33.78 -0.85 26.90
N GLN A 798 -34.75 -1.78 26.90
CA GLN A 798 -34.58 -3.07 27.61
C GLN A 798 -33.93 -4.18 26.77
N GLN A 799 -34.14 -4.22 25.46
CA GLN A 799 -33.62 -5.30 24.61
C GLN A 799 -32.11 -5.17 24.32
N SER A 800 -31.63 -3.93 24.11
CA SER A 800 -30.23 -3.60 23.83
C SER A 800 -29.30 -3.86 25.03
N ASN A 801 -29.75 -3.50 26.24
CA ASN A 801 -29.02 -3.74 27.48
C ASN A 801 -28.85 -5.24 27.82
N ALA A 802 -29.73 -6.12 27.33
CA ALA A 802 -29.68 -7.55 27.64
C ALA A 802 -28.51 -8.28 26.94
N GLU A 803 -28.23 -7.95 25.67
CA GLU A 803 -27.06 -8.49 24.95
C GLU A 803 -25.73 -7.94 25.47
N GLU A 804 -25.76 -6.73 26.04
CA GLU A 804 -24.59 -6.06 26.63
C GLU A 804 -24.23 -6.64 28.01
N LEU A 805 -25.21 -6.98 28.84
CA LEU A 805 -24.95 -7.61 30.15
C LEU A 805 -24.60 -9.10 30.09
N TYR A 806 -25.05 -9.86 29.08
CA TYR A 806 -24.89 -11.33 29.06
C TYR A 806 -24.43 -11.91 27.71
N PRO A 807 -23.11 -11.88 27.41
CA PRO A 807 -22.51 -12.54 26.23
C PRO A 807 -22.86 -14.04 26.11
N ASP A 808 -23.18 -14.67 27.23
CA ASP A 808 -23.49 -16.10 27.33
C ASP A 808 -24.81 -16.48 26.64
N ALA A 809 -25.73 -15.54 26.38
CA ALA A 809 -27.02 -15.85 25.76
C ALA A 809 -26.86 -16.36 24.31
N PHE A 810 -26.07 -15.67 23.50
CA PHE A 810 -25.81 -16.06 22.11
C PHE A 810 -24.87 -17.27 22.02
N LEU A 811 -23.80 -17.31 22.84
CA LEU A 811 -22.95 -18.50 22.97
C LEU A 811 -23.73 -19.73 23.44
N SER A 812 -24.75 -19.56 24.29
CA SER A 812 -25.65 -20.63 24.71
C SER A 812 -26.66 -21.04 23.63
N LYS A 813 -27.13 -20.14 22.75
CA LYS A 813 -27.91 -20.54 21.55
C LYS A 813 -27.05 -21.46 20.66
N PHE A 814 -25.79 -21.09 20.47
CA PHE A 814 -24.84 -21.81 19.62
C PHE A 814 -24.41 -23.18 20.18
N THR A 815 -23.93 -23.22 21.44
CA THR A 815 -23.42 -24.45 22.08
C THR A 815 -24.51 -25.46 22.46
N ARG A 816 -25.79 -25.05 22.52
CA ARG A 816 -26.94 -25.96 22.68
C ARG A 816 -27.45 -26.54 21.36
N SER A 817 -26.88 -26.15 20.22
CA SER A 817 -27.28 -26.73 18.91
C SER A 817 -27.03 -28.24 18.87
N LYS A 818 -27.92 -28.98 18.20
CA LYS A 818 -27.82 -30.45 18.10
C LYS A 818 -26.51 -30.91 17.46
N SER A 819 -25.97 -30.12 16.53
CA SER A 819 -24.71 -30.39 15.84
C SER A 819 -23.50 -30.15 16.75
N TRP A 820 -23.49 -29.08 17.57
CA TRP A 820 -22.48 -28.87 18.61
C TRP A 820 -22.41 -30.06 19.57
N LEU A 821 -23.56 -30.46 20.12
CA LEU A 821 -23.67 -31.58 21.06
C LEU A 821 -23.37 -32.95 20.44
N ALA A 822 -23.40 -33.08 19.11
CA ALA A 822 -22.96 -34.28 18.42
C ALA A 822 -21.44 -34.32 18.25
N PHE A 823 -20.83 -33.20 17.86
CA PHE A 823 -19.39 -33.11 17.56
C PHE A 823 -18.51 -33.00 18.81
N ASN A 824 -18.96 -32.26 19.84
CA ASN A 824 -18.21 -32.00 21.06
C ASN A 824 -18.30 -33.13 22.12
N LYS A 825 -18.65 -34.36 21.71
CA LYS A 825 -18.57 -35.52 22.60
C LYS A 825 -17.12 -36.00 22.70
N PRO A 826 -16.67 -36.45 23.89
CA PRO A 826 -15.42 -37.19 23.97
C PRO A 826 -15.52 -38.46 23.10
N PRO A 827 -14.42 -38.91 22.47
CA PRO A 827 -14.40 -40.20 21.78
C PRO A 827 -14.79 -41.31 22.77
N LYS A 828 -15.55 -42.29 22.30
CA LYS A 828 -15.97 -43.47 23.07
C LYS A 828 -14.81 -44.46 23.25
#